data_AF-A0A2S7QWW8-F1
#
_entry.id   AF-A0A2S7QWW8-F1
#
_cell.length_a   1.000
_cell.length_b   1.000
_cell.length_c   1.000
_cell.angle_alpha   90.00
_cell.angle_beta   90.00
_cell.angle_gamma   90.00
#
_symmetry.space_group_name_H-M   'P 1'
#
loop_
_entity.id
_entity.type
_entity.pdbx_description
1 polymer ?
#
loop_
_entity_poly.entity_id
_entity_poly.type
_entity_poly.pdbx_seq_one_letter_code
_entity_poly.pdbx_strand_id
1 'polypeptide(L)'
;MVLQLSVATADDAEEIASIHLATFDGNILLHAQFPTEVSLASLHECLKQDVIETVKTGNPDKIDLVVRDTEIDQIISFAKYDLPSISVIGDDHAFSELWPPKESRRDLLEKYATTAEAAKKRVLGVNPCYRMTFVGTRAEHRGRGAATLLVNWGLSKAREENLPLYLESTVPASRLYRKLGFVAEDGFSLALPGTGTDGQPYIYEELCMVRRWDIEEGMDRWDSSLNIPSLLMDYEVGITPQLVVQAIYDRIEAYKEVQSCVWIYLRPIGEVMQAAHALYTRWPDASNRPPLWGVPFSVKDSINVAGIPTTTGCPALAFTPTSSAPVFQHCIDAGGLFIGKTNMEQLATGMTGCRSPFGTLHSTFSKSHIVGGSSSGSAVSVSENLVSFSLGSDTAGSIRVPALFNGLVGFKPTKGTVSARGVSPACLHQDTVSFLAVTTEDAETVWKVCEGYDKADFFAKPSHLRQPFLPLSLSNGKTAFRFGTPPASALEACSSIYRRQFAVAVSVLKSLGGKAIEINWSPFALANDLLYNGTFVLERLTTLPEGWFDKNKDLLHPTIREVFEGVIARKSSAVDVFRDLHKQAEYKRLVEDILTYDEKDGITVMIVPSAPFHPTIEEVSKDPIGINLRLGAFAHFANVLDLVGVAVPCGTYEEKGVRLPFGITVLAGTGLDGQLLELSKLIEGDLGDLE
;
A
#
# COMPACT_ATOMS: atom_id res chain seq x y z
N MET A 1 1.09 48.12 3.07
CA MET A 1 0.11 47.07 2.76
C MET A 1 -0.78 46.86 3.97
N VAL A 2 -1.94 47.50 3.99
CA VAL A 2 -2.91 47.39 5.09
C VAL A 2 -4.08 46.55 4.57
N LEU A 3 -4.14 45.30 5.01
CA LEU A 3 -5.28 44.42 4.76
C LEU A 3 -6.32 44.68 5.84
N GLN A 4 -7.57 44.90 5.45
CA GLN A 4 -8.68 45.15 6.38
C GLN A 4 -9.70 44.02 6.30
N LEU A 5 -9.91 43.34 7.43
CA LEU A 5 -10.98 42.35 7.61
C LEU A 5 -12.27 43.06 8.04
N SER A 6 -13.39 42.74 7.40
CA SER A 6 -14.73 43.21 7.80
C SER A 6 -15.81 42.17 7.46
N VAL A 7 -17.00 42.34 8.04
CA VAL A 7 -18.21 41.62 7.61
C VAL A 7 -18.63 42.14 6.22
N ALA A 8 -19.09 41.26 5.35
CA ALA A 8 -19.58 41.61 4.02
C ALA A 8 -20.84 42.48 4.11
N THR A 9 -20.99 43.37 3.13
CA THR A 9 -22.21 44.16 2.90
C THR A 9 -22.91 43.69 1.63
N ALA A 10 -24.16 44.10 1.41
CA ALA A 10 -24.89 43.72 0.20
C ALA A 10 -24.20 44.20 -1.09
N ASP A 11 -23.43 45.30 -1.03
CA ASP A 11 -22.67 45.85 -2.15
C ASP A 11 -21.47 44.96 -2.53
N ASP A 12 -21.07 44.03 -1.66
CA ASP A 12 -19.92 43.14 -1.86
C ASP A 12 -20.26 41.86 -2.62
N ALA A 13 -21.55 41.57 -2.78
CA ALA A 13 -22.05 40.29 -3.28
C ALA A 13 -21.54 39.95 -4.69
N GLU A 14 -21.46 40.93 -5.58
CA GLU A 14 -20.96 40.76 -6.96
C GLU A 14 -19.49 40.32 -6.97
N GLU A 15 -18.68 40.97 -6.15
CA GLU A 15 -17.25 40.74 -6.07
C GLU A 15 -16.97 39.39 -5.39
N ILE A 16 -17.71 39.06 -4.32
CA ILE A 16 -17.65 37.74 -3.66
C ILE A 16 -17.98 36.61 -4.64
N ALA A 17 -19.08 36.71 -5.39
CA ALA A 17 -19.47 35.69 -6.38
C ALA A 17 -18.39 35.50 -7.47
N SER A 18 -17.79 36.61 -7.91
CA SER A 18 -16.71 36.60 -8.89
C SER A 18 -15.44 35.93 -8.37
N ILE A 19 -15.03 36.26 -7.13
CA ILE A 19 -13.86 35.63 -6.49
C ILE A 19 -14.13 34.14 -6.24
N HIS A 20 -15.36 33.76 -5.87
CA HIS A 20 -15.74 32.37 -5.63
C HIS A 20 -15.49 31.52 -6.88
N LEU A 21 -16.07 31.91 -8.03
CA LEU A 21 -15.88 31.19 -9.29
C LEU A 21 -14.43 31.18 -9.73
N ALA A 22 -13.74 32.33 -9.68
CA ALA A 22 -12.34 32.42 -10.10
C ALA A 22 -11.41 31.55 -9.23
N THR A 23 -11.69 31.43 -7.93
CA THR A 23 -10.88 30.59 -7.03
C THR A 23 -11.11 29.10 -7.32
N PHE A 24 -12.34 28.73 -7.68
CA PHE A 24 -12.77 27.34 -7.85
C PHE A 24 -12.67 26.82 -9.30
N ASP A 25 -12.28 27.65 -10.26
CA ASP A 25 -12.18 27.29 -11.69
C ASP A 25 -11.23 26.11 -11.96
N GLY A 26 -10.22 25.90 -11.11
CA GLY A 26 -9.34 24.71 -11.20
C GLY A 26 -9.93 23.43 -10.61
N ASN A 27 -11.11 23.49 -9.96
CA ASN A 27 -11.71 22.36 -9.28
C ASN A 27 -12.58 21.53 -10.26
N ILE A 28 -12.24 20.26 -10.43
CA ILE A 28 -12.97 19.33 -11.31
C ILE A 28 -14.43 19.11 -10.89
N LEU A 29 -14.75 19.23 -9.59
CA LEU A 29 -16.11 19.11 -9.10
C LEU A 29 -17.00 20.26 -9.61
N LEU A 30 -16.44 21.48 -9.68
CA LEU A 30 -17.17 22.65 -10.20
C LEU A 30 -17.65 22.38 -11.61
N HIS A 31 -16.73 22.02 -12.50
CA HIS A 31 -17.05 21.79 -13.92
C HIS A 31 -17.91 20.55 -14.14
N ALA A 32 -17.82 19.56 -13.25
CA ALA A 32 -18.74 18.42 -13.27
C ALA A 32 -20.18 18.82 -12.87
N GLN A 33 -20.32 19.70 -11.86
CA GLN A 33 -21.62 20.20 -11.39
C GLN A 33 -22.22 21.26 -12.32
N PHE A 34 -21.37 22.05 -12.98
CA PHE A 34 -21.72 23.20 -13.82
C PHE A 34 -21.02 23.10 -15.19
N PRO A 35 -21.48 22.19 -16.08
CA PRO A 35 -20.75 21.84 -17.30
C PRO A 35 -20.88 22.86 -18.44
N THR A 36 -21.74 23.88 -18.32
CA THR A 36 -21.99 24.87 -19.37
C THR A 36 -21.71 26.30 -18.89
N GLU A 37 -21.37 27.21 -19.81
CA GLU A 37 -21.25 28.65 -19.50
C GLU A 37 -22.53 29.21 -18.87
N VAL A 38 -23.69 28.74 -19.32
CA VAL A 38 -25.00 29.10 -18.75
C VAL A 38 -25.10 28.66 -17.30
N SER A 39 -24.65 27.45 -16.98
CA SER A 39 -24.66 26.94 -15.60
C SER A 39 -23.70 27.67 -14.67
N LEU A 40 -22.53 28.08 -15.16
CA LEU A 40 -21.57 28.89 -14.41
C LEU A 40 -22.09 30.32 -14.19
N ALA A 41 -22.68 30.95 -15.22
CA ALA A 41 -23.31 32.26 -15.09
C ALA A 41 -24.52 32.23 -14.12
N SER A 42 -25.31 31.15 -14.17
CA SER A 42 -26.41 30.96 -13.23
C SER A 42 -25.92 30.71 -11.81
N LEU A 43 -24.79 30.01 -11.63
CA LEU A 43 -24.16 29.83 -10.32
C LEU A 43 -23.64 31.15 -9.76
N HIS A 44 -23.03 31.99 -10.59
CA HIS A 44 -22.60 33.34 -10.21
C HIS A 44 -23.75 34.13 -9.58
N GLU A 45 -24.91 34.18 -10.24
CA GLU A 45 -26.08 34.90 -9.73
C GLU A 45 -26.63 34.26 -8.44
N CYS A 46 -26.60 32.92 -8.32
CA CYS A 46 -26.99 32.25 -7.07
C CYS A 46 -26.07 32.63 -5.90
N LEU A 47 -24.75 32.63 -6.13
CA LEU A 47 -23.75 32.99 -5.12
C LEU A 47 -23.91 34.43 -4.66
N LYS A 48 -24.21 35.33 -5.60
CA LYS A 48 -24.50 36.74 -5.30
C LYS A 48 -25.75 36.89 -4.45
N GLN A 49 -26.86 36.24 -4.82
CA GLN A 49 -28.09 36.33 -4.02
C GLN A 49 -27.93 35.72 -2.63
N ASP A 50 -27.17 34.63 -2.48
CA ASP A 50 -26.88 34.01 -1.17
C ASP A 50 -26.18 34.99 -0.21
N VAL A 51 -25.23 35.80 -0.70
CA VAL A 51 -24.58 36.86 0.10
C VAL A 51 -25.58 37.96 0.47
N ILE A 52 -26.37 38.43 -0.50
CA ILE A 52 -27.37 39.48 -0.28
C ILE A 52 -28.38 39.03 0.79
N GLU A 53 -28.84 37.80 0.71
CA GLU A 53 -29.78 37.20 1.66
C GLU A 53 -29.17 37.07 3.04
N THR A 54 -27.96 36.53 3.16
CA THR A 54 -27.23 36.41 4.43
C THR A 54 -27.07 37.77 5.13
N VAL A 55 -26.69 38.82 4.39
CA VAL A 55 -26.50 40.17 4.95
C VAL A 55 -27.83 40.85 5.28
N LYS A 56 -28.84 40.79 4.39
CA LYS A 56 -30.11 41.53 4.57
C LYS A 56 -31.02 40.93 5.64
N THR A 57 -31.01 39.60 5.77
CA THR A 57 -31.86 38.91 6.76
C THR A 57 -31.28 38.97 8.17
N GLY A 58 -30.00 39.34 8.30
CA GLY A 58 -29.29 39.27 9.59
C GLY A 58 -29.22 37.83 10.09
N ASN A 59 -28.98 36.88 9.18
CA ASN A 59 -29.03 35.45 9.46
C ASN A 59 -28.14 35.14 10.69
N PRO A 60 -28.70 34.67 11.82
CA PRO A 60 -27.93 34.43 13.03
C PRO A 60 -26.97 33.24 12.91
N ASP A 61 -27.18 32.37 11.92
CA ASP A 61 -26.47 31.11 11.75
C ASP A 61 -25.38 31.19 10.67
N LYS A 62 -25.21 32.32 9.98
CA LYS A 62 -24.21 32.49 8.91
C LYS A 62 -23.53 33.84 8.95
N ILE A 63 -22.28 33.88 8.51
CA ILE A 63 -21.53 35.12 8.32
C ILE A 63 -20.61 35.05 7.10
N ASP A 64 -20.65 36.10 6.29
CA ASP A 64 -19.71 36.33 5.19
C ASP A 64 -18.69 37.39 5.61
N LEU A 65 -17.40 37.08 5.45
CA LEU A 65 -16.29 37.96 5.78
C LEU A 65 -15.50 38.29 4.52
N VAL A 66 -15.01 39.53 4.44
CA VAL A 66 -14.18 40.02 3.33
C VAL A 66 -12.88 40.61 3.84
N VAL A 67 -11.82 40.47 3.04
CA VAL A 67 -10.56 41.19 3.22
C VAL A 67 -10.35 42.14 2.06
N ARG A 68 -10.25 43.44 2.39
CA ARG A 68 -9.92 44.50 1.45
C ARG A 68 -8.46 44.88 1.51
N ASP A 69 -7.90 45.14 0.34
CA ASP A 69 -6.65 45.85 0.21
C ASP A 69 -6.95 47.35 0.15
N THR A 70 -6.65 48.08 1.24
CA THR A 70 -7.00 49.51 1.34
C THR A 70 -6.20 50.41 0.40
N GLU A 71 -5.12 49.90 -0.20
CA GLU A 71 -4.31 50.68 -1.15
C GLU A 71 -4.97 50.77 -2.53
N ILE A 72 -5.73 49.74 -2.90
CA ILE A 72 -6.45 49.65 -4.19
C ILE A 72 -7.97 49.64 -4.03
N ASP A 73 -8.46 49.75 -2.79
CA ASP A 73 -9.87 49.74 -2.40
C ASP A 73 -10.68 48.57 -3.01
N GLN A 74 -10.10 47.37 -2.97
CA GLN A 74 -10.69 46.18 -3.59
C GLN A 74 -10.77 45.02 -2.60
N ILE A 75 -11.84 44.22 -2.69
CA ILE A 75 -11.92 42.92 -2.01
C ILE A 75 -10.99 41.95 -2.74
N ILE A 76 -10.04 41.39 -2.01
CA ILE A 76 -9.08 40.44 -2.56
C ILE A 76 -9.34 39.01 -2.09
N SER A 77 -10.12 38.84 -1.02
CA SER A 77 -10.43 37.54 -0.42
C SER A 77 -11.75 37.60 0.35
N PHE A 78 -12.43 36.47 0.46
CA PHE A 78 -13.60 36.32 1.34
C PHE A 78 -13.66 34.91 1.94
N ALA A 79 -14.43 34.75 3.01
CA ALA A 79 -14.77 33.46 3.58
C ALA A 79 -16.24 33.43 4.03
N LYS A 80 -16.85 32.25 3.96
CA LYS A 80 -18.19 31.97 4.45
C LYS A 80 -18.11 31.05 5.65
N TYR A 81 -18.88 31.36 6.69
CA TYR A 81 -18.97 30.56 7.90
C TYR A 81 -20.43 30.26 8.25
N ASP A 82 -20.70 29.01 8.59
CA ASP A 82 -21.84 28.64 9.43
C ASP A 82 -21.42 28.85 10.90
N LEU A 83 -22.28 29.49 11.69
CA LEU A 83 -22.07 29.78 13.10
C LEU A 83 -22.68 28.68 13.98
N PRO A 84 -22.22 28.52 15.24
CA PRO A 84 -22.79 27.53 16.15
C PRO A 84 -24.24 27.88 16.53
N SER A 85 -25.20 27.08 16.05
CA SER A 85 -26.62 27.22 16.40
C SER A 85 -26.94 26.53 17.74
N ILE A 86 -27.69 27.21 18.63
CA ILE A 86 -28.18 26.68 19.92
C ILE A 86 -29.49 25.89 19.76
N SER A 87 -30.15 25.96 18.58
CA SER A 87 -31.46 25.37 18.34
C SER A 87 -31.38 23.99 17.68
N VAL A 88 -32.03 23.03 18.33
CA VAL A 88 -32.24 21.64 17.88
C VAL A 88 -33.04 21.61 16.57
N ILE A 89 -32.53 20.86 15.59
CA ILE A 89 -33.20 20.19 14.45
C ILE A 89 -34.48 20.89 13.93
N GLY A 90 -34.38 21.50 12.74
CA GLY A 90 -35.55 21.88 11.94
C GLY A 90 -35.18 22.50 10.60
N ASP A 91 -35.39 21.71 9.54
CA ASP A 91 -35.63 22.02 8.11
C ASP A 91 -34.86 23.15 7.40
N ASP A 92 -34.20 22.74 6.31
CA ASP A 92 -33.95 23.46 5.05
C ASP A 92 -34.18 24.97 5.10
N HIS A 93 -33.10 25.72 5.35
CA HIS A 93 -33.05 27.10 4.89
C HIS A 93 -33.24 27.08 3.37
N ALA A 94 -34.34 27.70 2.93
CA ALA A 94 -34.60 27.93 1.52
C ALA A 94 -33.37 28.58 0.91
N PHE A 95 -32.64 27.84 0.09
CA PHE A 95 -31.78 28.50 -0.87
C PHE A 95 -32.65 29.50 -1.65
N SER A 96 -32.08 30.63 -2.04
CA SER A 96 -32.64 31.53 -3.05
C SER A 96 -33.47 30.75 -4.09
N GLU A 97 -34.62 31.29 -4.52
CA GLU A 97 -35.46 30.68 -5.59
C GLU A 97 -34.66 30.34 -6.88
N LEU A 98 -33.45 30.89 -7.01
CA LEU A 98 -32.51 30.63 -8.09
C LEU A 98 -31.72 29.31 -7.95
N TRP A 99 -31.72 28.66 -6.78
CA TRP A 99 -31.03 27.39 -6.55
C TRP A 99 -31.94 26.19 -6.86
N PRO A 100 -31.42 25.14 -7.52
CA PRO A 100 -30.07 25.02 -8.05
C PRO A 100 -29.89 25.79 -9.38
N PRO A 101 -28.66 26.20 -9.73
CA PRO A 101 -28.37 26.95 -10.96
C PRO A 101 -28.93 26.26 -12.21
N LYS A 102 -29.32 27.06 -13.21
CA LYS A 102 -29.82 26.55 -14.51
C LYS A 102 -28.77 25.65 -15.15
N GLU A 103 -29.20 24.57 -15.80
CA GLU A 103 -28.34 23.59 -16.48
C GLU A 103 -27.28 22.90 -15.59
N SER A 104 -27.35 23.07 -14.26
CA SER A 104 -26.49 22.33 -13.33
C SER A 104 -26.88 20.85 -13.25
N ARG A 105 -25.90 20.02 -12.92
CA ARG A 105 -26.07 18.60 -12.62
C ARG A 105 -26.60 18.42 -11.20
N ARG A 106 -27.91 18.58 -11.05
CA ARG A 106 -28.63 18.45 -9.75
C ARG A 106 -28.31 17.15 -9.03
N ASP A 107 -28.19 16.06 -9.77
CA ASP A 107 -27.80 14.74 -9.25
C ASP A 107 -26.44 14.77 -8.52
N LEU A 108 -25.46 15.51 -9.07
CA LEU A 108 -24.14 15.64 -8.45
C LEU A 108 -24.13 16.64 -7.29
N LEU A 109 -24.93 17.70 -7.37
CA LEU A 109 -25.08 18.67 -6.27
C LEU A 109 -25.69 18.01 -5.02
N GLU A 110 -26.80 17.29 -5.19
CA GLU A 110 -27.48 16.57 -4.10
C GLU A 110 -26.58 15.47 -3.52
N LYS A 111 -25.88 14.73 -4.38
CA LYS A 111 -24.95 13.69 -3.95
C LYS A 111 -23.79 14.26 -3.14
N TYR A 112 -23.15 15.35 -3.61
CA TYR A 112 -22.10 16.02 -2.85
C TYR A 112 -22.62 16.51 -1.49
N ALA A 113 -23.74 17.25 -1.46
CA ALA A 113 -24.30 17.80 -0.23
C ALA A 113 -24.64 16.71 0.79
N THR A 114 -25.28 15.62 0.35
CA THR A 114 -25.61 14.47 1.20
C THR A 114 -24.36 13.79 1.76
N THR A 115 -23.34 13.61 0.93
CA THR A 115 -22.09 12.97 1.34
C THR A 115 -21.30 13.85 2.32
N ALA A 116 -21.18 15.14 2.05
CA ALA A 116 -20.49 16.10 2.93
C ALA A 116 -21.19 16.21 4.29
N GLU A 117 -22.52 16.35 4.31
CA GLU A 117 -23.29 16.44 5.56
C GLU A 117 -23.20 15.14 6.38
N ALA A 118 -23.26 13.97 5.72
CA ALA A 118 -23.04 12.69 6.38
C ALA A 118 -21.63 12.58 6.99
N ALA A 119 -20.60 13.11 6.32
CA ALA A 119 -19.24 13.14 6.84
C ALA A 119 -19.10 14.09 8.04
N LYS A 120 -19.64 15.30 7.95
CA LYS A 120 -19.70 16.24 9.09
C LYS A 120 -20.37 15.60 10.31
N LYS A 121 -21.50 14.92 10.12
CA LYS A 121 -22.22 14.25 11.21
C LYS A 121 -21.39 13.12 11.86
N ARG A 122 -20.54 12.41 11.11
CA ARG A 122 -19.62 11.42 11.69
C ARG A 122 -18.54 12.07 12.55
N VAL A 123 -18.02 13.23 12.13
CA VAL A 123 -16.96 13.97 12.84
C VAL A 123 -17.46 14.72 14.07
N LEU A 124 -18.55 15.47 13.93
CA LEU A 124 -19.03 16.39 14.97
C LEU A 124 -20.25 15.86 15.73
N GLY A 125 -20.96 14.87 15.21
CA GLY A 125 -22.23 14.42 15.76
C GLY A 125 -23.28 15.53 15.73
N VAL A 126 -23.76 15.91 16.91
CA VAL A 126 -24.70 17.03 17.14
C VAL A 126 -24.03 18.22 17.83
N ASN A 127 -22.70 18.19 17.99
CA ASN A 127 -21.99 19.21 18.73
C ASN A 127 -21.97 20.54 17.93
N PRO A 128 -22.23 21.68 18.59
CA PRO A 128 -22.10 22.99 17.95
C PRO A 128 -20.63 23.23 17.54
N CYS A 129 -20.45 23.86 16.39
CA CYS A 129 -19.14 24.24 15.87
C CYS A 129 -19.24 25.49 15.01
N TYR A 130 -18.11 26.18 14.84
CA TYR A 130 -17.94 27.05 13.69
C TYR A 130 -17.64 26.16 12.47
N ARG A 131 -18.23 26.43 11.31
CA ARG A 131 -17.90 25.71 10.07
C ARG A 131 -17.52 26.70 8.99
N MET A 132 -16.29 26.62 8.50
CA MET A 132 -15.88 27.41 7.34
C MET A 132 -16.27 26.65 6.07
N THR A 133 -17.32 27.13 5.39
CA THR A 133 -17.87 26.48 4.19
C THR A 133 -17.13 26.87 2.92
N PHE A 134 -16.46 28.02 2.91
CA PHE A 134 -15.63 28.44 1.78
C PHE A 134 -14.59 29.48 2.22
N VAL A 135 -13.42 29.47 1.59
CA VAL A 135 -12.48 30.59 1.59
C VAL A 135 -11.83 30.73 0.22
N GLY A 136 -11.82 31.94 -0.32
CA GLY A 136 -11.24 32.21 -1.62
C GLY A 136 -10.42 33.49 -1.64
N THR A 137 -9.33 33.48 -2.41
CA THR A 137 -8.45 34.63 -2.65
C THR A 137 -8.17 34.72 -4.15
N ARG A 138 -8.30 35.93 -4.70
CA ARG A 138 -7.91 36.25 -6.09
C ARG A 138 -6.50 35.74 -6.39
N ALA A 139 -6.31 35.14 -7.57
CA ALA A 139 -5.05 34.46 -7.91
C ALA A 139 -3.84 35.40 -7.84
N GLU A 140 -4.00 36.63 -8.34
CA GLU A 140 -3.04 37.73 -8.33
C GLU A 140 -2.68 38.26 -6.92
N HIS A 141 -3.43 37.86 -5.89
CA HIS A 141 -3.24 38.28 -4.50
C HIS A 141 -2.94 37.13 -3.53
N ARG A 142 -2.73 35.91 -4.04
CA ARG A 142 -2.30 34.76 -3.23
C ARG A 142 -0.96 35.05 -2.54
N GLY A 143 -0.76 34.48 -1.35
CA GLY A 143 0.48 34.63 -0.57
C GLY A 143 0.60 35.95 0.20
N ARG A 144 -0.37 36.86 0.10
CA ARG A 144 -0.38 38.16 0.82
C ARG A 144 -0.96 38.09 2.24
N GLY A 145 -1.42 36.93 2.70
CA GLY A 145 -1.99 36.71 4.04
C GLY A 145 -3.50 36.99 4.19
N ALA A 146 -4.22 37.33 3.11
CA ALA A 146 -5.65 37.65 3.16
C ALA A 146 -6.51 36.47 3.65
N ALA A 147 -6.34 35.27 3.06
CA ALA A 147 -7.01 34.06 3.55
C ALA A 147 -6.65 33.75 5.01
N THR A 148 -5.41 33.99 5.42
CA THR A 148 -4.96 33.76 6.80
C THR A 148 -5.74 34.62 7.79
N LEU A 149 -6.04 35.88 7.47
CA LEU A 149 -6.86 36.74 8.32
C LEU A 149 -8.28 36.18 8.51
N LEU A 150 -8.87 35.67 7.42
CA LEU A 150 -10.22 35.09 7.43
C LEU A 150 -10.28 33.79 8.25
N VAL A 151 -9.26 32.93 8.13
CA VAL A 151 -9.18 31.70 8.93
C VAL A 151 -8.88 32.01 10.40
N ASN A 152 -8.00 32.98 10.67
CA ASN A 152 -7.66 33.40 12.04
C ASN A 152 -8.85 34.01 12.78
N TRP A 153 -9.78 34.67 12.07
CA TRP A 153 -11.03 35.12 12.67
C TRP A 153 -11.84 33.95 13.24
N GLY A 154 -12.04 32.90 12.44
CA GLY A 154 -12.76 31.70 12.86
C GLY A 154 -12.06 30.99 14.01
N LEU A 155 -10.73 30.86 13.94
CA LEU A 155 -9.92 30.28 15.02
C LEU A 155 -10.03 31.07 16.32
N SER A 156 -9.98 32.40 16.27
CA SER A 156 -10.12 33.25 17.45
C SER A 156 -11.49 33.07 18.09
N LYS A 157 -12.56 33.11 17.29
CA LYS A 157 -13.95 32.97 17.76
C LYS A 157 -14.20 31.60 18.39
N ALA A 158 -13.85 30.55 17.67
CA ALA A 158 -13.97 29.18 18.16
C ALA A 158 -13.16 28.96 19.46
N ARG A 159 -11.97 29.57 19.59
CA ARG A 159 -11.15 29.50 20.82
C ARG A 159 -11.76 30.27 21.99
N GLU A 160 -12.23 31.48 21.75
CA GLU A 160 -12.89 32.32 22.75
C GLU A 160 -14.10 31.61 23.38
N GLU A 161 -14.84 30.86 22.57
CA GLU A 161 -16.06 30.16 22.99
C GLU A 161 -15.83 28.69 23.37
N ASN A 162 -14.58 28.21 23.28
CA ASN A 162 -14.21 26.81 23.47
C ASN A 162 -15.04 25.83 22.61
N LEU A 163 -15.31 26.21 21.37
CA LEU A 163 -16.04 25.39 20.39
C LEU A 163 -15.09 24.91 19.28
N PRO A 164 -15.35 23.74 18.66
CA PRO A 164 -14.58 23.30 17.50
C PRO A 164 -14.76 24.21 16.29
N LEU A 165 -13.74 24.29 15.43
CA LEU A 165 -13.84 24.85 14.08
C LEU A 165 -13.66 23.73 13.05
N TYR A 166 -14.64 23.56 12.16
CA TYR A 166 -14.69 22.51 11.15
C TYR A 166 -14.57 23.10 9.73
N LEU A 167 -13.98 22.34 8.82
CA LEU A 167 -13.98 22.63 7.39
C LEU A 167 -13.81 21.35 6.56
N GLU A 168 -14.30 21.38 5.33
CA GLU A 168 -13.91 20.46 4.28
C GLU A 168 -12.73 21.03 3.48
N SER A 169 -11.73 20.19 3.19
CA SER A 169 -10.54 20.60 2.47
C SER A 169 -10.21 19.64 1.34
N THR A 170 -9.91 20.17 0.16
CA THR A 170 -9.21 19.37 -0.85
C THR A 170 -7.88 18.86 -0.30
N VAL A 171 -7.45 17.67 -0.73
CA VAL A 171 -6.20 17.06 -0.27
C VAL A 171 -5.00 18.03 -0.42
N PRO A 172 -4.82 18.77 -1.52
CA PRO A 172 -3.70 19.73 -1.62
C PRO A 172 -3.81 20.93 -0.67
N ALA A 173 -5.02 21.45 -0.42
CA ALA A 173 -5.23 22.62 0.42
C ALA A 173 -5.09 22.30 1.92
N SER A 174 -5.31 21.06 2.32
CA SER A 174 -5.28 20.60 3.71
C SER A 174 -3.98 20.94 4.44
N ARG A 175 -2.85 21.00 3.72
CA ARG A 175 -1.53 21.38 4.25
C ARG A 175 -1.52 22.78 4.87
N LEU A 176 -2.31 23.72 4.34
CA LEU A 176 -2.46 25.05 4.91
C LEU A 176 -3.16 24.99 6.26
N TYR A 177 -4.28 24.27 6.35
CA TYR A 177 -5.08 24.18 7.56
C TYR A 177 -4.37 23.42 8.69
N ARG A 178 -3.54 22.42 8.36
CA ARG A 178 -2.69 21.77 9.38
C ARG A 178 -1.74 22.74 10.07
N LYS A 179 -1.14 23.69 9.33
CA LYS A 179 -0.27 24.72 9.93
C LYS A 179 -1.02 25.66 10.88
N LEU A 180 -2.34 25.68 10.79
CA LEU A 180 -3.23 26.42 11.65
C LEU A 180 -3.84 25.53 12.75
N GLY A 181 -3.33 24.29 12.90
CA GLY A 181 -3.67 23.35 13.95
C GLY A 181 -4.87 22.45 13.67
N PHE A 182 -5.40 22.43 12.45
CA PHE A 182 -6.50 21.53 12.10
C PHE A 182 -6.00 20.08 11.92
N VAL A 183 -6.79 19.13 12.41
CA VAL A 183 -6.56 17.68 12.27
C VAL A 183 -7.63 17.10 11.36
N ALA A 184 -7.25 16.23 10.41
CA ALA A 184 -8.22 15.49 9.61
C ALA A 184 -8.80 14.33 10.46
N GLU A 185 -10.12 14.33 10.66
CA GLU A 185 -10.80 13.31 11.48
C GLU A 185 -11.61 12.31 10.62
N ASP A 186 -11.96 12.67 9.39
CA ASP A 186 -12.71 11.85 8.41
C ASP A 186 -12.44 12.39 6.98
N GLY A 187 -13.07 11.80 5.97
CA GLY A 187 -13.13 12.34 4.62
C GLY A 187 -14.19 11.66 3.77
N PHE A 188 -14.34 12.13 2.53
CA PHE A 188 -15.26 11.51 1.59
C PHE A 188 -14.78 11.63 0.15
N SER A 189 -15.26 10.71 -0.67
CA SER A 189 -14.96 10.63 -2.09
C SER A 189 -16.24 10.65 -2.93
N LEU A 190 -16.15 11.18 -4.15
CA LEU A 190 -17.24 11.26 -5.10
C LEU A 190 -16.75 10.87 -6.49
N ALA A 191 -17.32 9.81 -7.07
CA ALA A 191 -17.11 9.50 -8.48
C ALA A 191 -17.82 10.54 -9.36
N LEU A 192 -17.06 11.20 -10.23
CA LEU A 192 -17.52 12.18 -11.20
C LEU A 192 -17.78 11.53 -12.57
N PRO A 193 -18.64 12.13 -13.43
CA PRO A 193 -18.86 11.64 -14.78
C PRO A 193 -17.58 11.69 -15.63
N GLY A 194 -17.37 10.65 -16.44
CA GLY A 194 -16.20 10.50 -17.32
C GLY A 194 -15.18 9.48 -16.81
N THR A 195 -14.17 9.21 -17.62
CA THR A 195 -13.06 8.31 -17.28
C THR A 195 -11.73 9.00 -17.58
N GLY A 196 -10.74 8.80 -16.71
CA GLY A 196 -9.36 9.19 -16.94
C GLY A 196 -8.74 8.49 -18.14
N THR A 197 -7.52 8.87 -18.49
CA THR A 197 -6.76 8.31 -19.63
C THR A 197 -6.46 6.81 -19.48
N ASP A 198 -6.62 6.28 -18.27
CA ASP A 198 -6.47 4.88 -17.87
C ASP A 198 -7.79 4.09 -17.83
N GLY A 199 -8.92 4.73 -18.18
CA GLY A 199 -10.25 4.13 -18.14
C GLY A 199 -10.88 4.08 -16.74
N GLN A 200 -10.24 4.65 -15.71
CA GLN A 200 -10.79 4.71 -14.35
C GLN A 200 -11.73 5.92 -14.20
N PRO A 201 -12.79 5.84 -13.38
CA PRO A 201 -13.65 7.00 -13.10
C PRO A 201 -12.86 8.11 -12.40
N TYR A 202 -13.15 9.37 -12.71
CA TYR A 202 -12.61 10.50 -11.94
C TYR A 202 -13.15 10.45 -10.51
N ILE A 203 -12.28 10.40 -9.51
CA ILE A 203 -12.66 10.46 -8.10
C ILE A 203 -12.27 11.83 -7.54
N TYR A 204 -13.26 12.55 -7.02
CA TYR A 204 -13.07 13.77 -6.25
C TYR A 204 -13.00 13.46 -4.75
N GLU A 205 -12.13 14.13 -4.01
CA GLU A 205 -11.87 13.83 -2.60
C GLU A 205 -11.75 15.09 -1.74
N GLU A 206 -12.34 15.03 -0.55
CA GLU A 206 -12.20 16.03 0.50
C GLU A 206 -11.93 15.39 1.87
N LEU A 207 -11.11 16.08 2.66
CA LEU A 207 -10.83 15.78 4.06
C LEU A 207 -11.72 16.63 4.96
N CYS A 208 -12.32 16.00 5.96
CA CYS A 208 -13.05 16.67 7.02
C CYS A 208 -12.07 17.02 8.14
N MET A 209 -11.79 18.30 8.33
CA MET A 209 -10.77 18.79 9.25
C MET A 209 -11.39 19.57 10.41
N VAL A 210 -10.86 19.36 11.61
CA VAL A 210 -11.33 19.98 12.86
C VAL A 210 -10.16 20.61 13.61
N ARG A 211 -10.36 21.82 14.13
CA ARG A 211 -9.54 22.40 15.20
C ARG A 211 -10.29 22.29 16.52
N ARG A 212 -9.65 21.68 17.52
CA ARG A 212 -10.09 21.62 18.92
C ARG A 212 -9.02 22.23 19.82
N TRP A 213 -9.39 22.67 21.02
CA TRP A 213 -8.50 23.42 21.92
C TRP A 213 -7.85 22.56 23.02
N ASP A 214 -8.33 21.33 23.18
CA ASP A 214 -7.86 20.37 24.20
C ASP A 214 -6.71 19.49 23.70
N ILE A 215 -6.33 19.62 22.42
CA ILE A 215 -5.21 18.89 21.81
C ILE A 215 -3.94 19.69 22.07
N GLU A 216 -2.95 19.09 22.74
CA GLU A 216 -1.64 19.71 22.94
C GLU A 216 -1.04 20.18 21.60
N GLU A 217 -0.62 21.44 21.52
CA GLU A 217 0.07 22.00 20.36
C GLU A 217 1.40 21.24 20.15
N GLY A 218 1.46 20.36 19.15
CA GLY A 218 2.67 19.59 18.84
C GLY A 218 2.46 18.25 18.12
N MET A 219 1.26 17.65 18.15
CA MET A 219 0.97 16.36 17.51
C MET A 219 0.69 16.44 15.99
N ASP A 220 0.98 17.57 15.35
CA ASP A 220 0.58 17.86 13.96
C ASP A 220 1.35 17.03 12.91
N ARG A 221 2.39 16.31 13.32
CA ARG A 221 3.19 15.44 12.44
C ARG A 221 3.66 14.21 13.19
N TRP A 222 3.18 13.07 12.72
CA TRP A 222 3.74 11.77 13.08
C TRP A 222 4.84 11.41 12.06
N ASP A 223 6.05 11.16 12.54
CA ASP A 223 7.20 10.77 11.70
C ASP A 223 7.95 9.53 12.23
N SER A 224 7.33 8.79 13.17
CA SER A 224 7.86 7.56 13.76
C SER A 224 7.87 6.38 12.76
N SER A 225 8.34 5.24 13.26
CA SER A 225 8.50 3.98 12.55
C SER A 225 7.16 3.29 12.26
N LEU A 226 7.08 2.61 11.11
CA LEU A 226 5.92 1.82 10.71
C LEU A 226 6.04 0.32 11.04
N ASN A 227 7.11 -0.14 11.71
CA ASN A 227 7.10 -1.50 12.27
C ASN A 227 5.95 -1.62 13.28
N ILE A 228 5.28 -2.77 13.27
CA ILE A 228 4.01 -2.95 13.95
C ILE A 228 4.14 -2.72 15.47
N PRO A 229 5.16 -3.25 16.19
CA PRO A 229 5.28 -3.00 17.62
C PRO A 229 5.38 -1.52 17.99
N SER A 230 6.23 -0.74 17.30
CA SER A 230 6.40 0.68 17.61
C SER A 230 5.17 1.50 17.24
N LEU A 231 4.52 1.17 16.12
CA LEU A 231 3.27 1.83 15.72
C LEU A 231 2.15 1.59 16.75
N LEU A 232 2.03 0.37 17.27
CA LEU A 232 1.04 0.07 18.32
C LEU A 232 1.38 0.78 19.64
N MET A 233 2.67 0.90 20.01
CA MET A 233 3.09 1.70 21.16
C MET A 233 2.74 3.19 20.99
N ASP A 234 2.92 3.74 19.78
CA ASP A 234 2.51 5.11 19.46
C ASP A 234 1.01 5.31 19.70
N TYR A 235 0.18 4.32 19.33
CA TYR A 235 -1.25 4.35 19.60
C TYR A 235 -1.61 4.24 21.09
N GLU A 236 -0.83 3.53 21.89
CA GLU A 236 -1.02 3.45 23.34
C GLU A 236 -0.74 4.78 24.04
N VAL A 237 0.22 5.57 23.55
CA VAL A 237 0.57 6.89 24.10
C VAL A 237 -0.27 8.04 23.52
N GLY A 238 -1.27 7.73 22.68
CA GLY A 238 -2.29 8.68 22.23
C GLY A 238 -2.17 9.14 20.78
N ILE A 239 -1.19 8.66 20.00
CA ILE A 239 -1.19 8.88 18.54
C ILE A 239 -2.45 8.23 17.94
N THR A 240 -3.12 8.91 17.02
CA THR A 240 -4.31 8.37 16.37
C THR A 240 -3.98 7.73 15.02
N PRO A 241 -4.69 6.66 14.61
CA PRO A 241 -4.54 6.10 13.26
C PRO A 241 -4.76 7.14 12.15
N GLN A 242 -5.61 8.15 12.35
CA GLN A 242 -5.80 9.24 11.39
C GLN A 242 -4.54 10.10 11.18
N LEU A 243 -3.79 10.40 12.25
CA LEU A 243 -2.50 11.11 12.12
C LEU A 243 -1.49 10.29 11.33
N VAL A 244 -1.46 8.97 11.55
CA VAL A 244 -0.58 8.05 10.81
C VAL A 244 -1.00 7.94 9.34
N VAL A 245 -2.29 7.78 9.06
CA VAL A 245 -2.83 7.81 7.69
C VAL A 245 -2.44 9.10 7.00
N GLN A 246 -2.56 10.24 7.68
CA GLN A 246 -2.18 11.51 7.09
C GLN A 246 -0.70 11.56 6.72
N ALA A 247 0.18 11.15 7.64
CA ALA A 247 1.62 11.12 7.41
C ALA A 247 1.97 10.21 6.24
N ILE A 248 1.30 9.07 6.10
CA ILE A 248 1.48 8.13 5.00
C ILE A 248 1.09 8.74 3.66
N TYR A 249 -0.07 9.39 3.55
CA TYR A 249 -0.46 10.02 2.28
C TYR A 249 0.42 11.22 1.94
N ASP A 250 0.91 11.96 2.94
CA ASP A 250 1.91 13.02 2.72
C ASP A 250 3.24 12.42 2.20
N ARG A 251 3.69 11.26 2.73
CA ARG A 251 4.85 10.52 2.23
C ARG A 251 4.62 10.00 0.81
N ILE A 252 3.45 9.41 0.52
CA ILE A 252 3.09 8.90 -0.81
C ILE A 252 3.10 10.02 -1.83
N GLU A 253 2.51 11.18 -1.53
CA GLU A 253 2.50 12.33 -2.43
C GLU A 253 3.91 12.81 -2.74
N ALA A 254 4.77 12.94 -1.71
CA ALA A 254 6.17 13.31 -1.91
C ALA A 254 6.94 12.26 -2.73
N TYR A 255 6.64 10.96 -2.54
CA TYR A 255 7.33 9.87 -3.21
C TYR A 255 6.95 9.71 -4.69
N LYS A 256 5.83 10.30 -5.14
CA LYS A 256 5.46 10.32 -6.57
C LYS A 256 6.54 10.96 -7.45
N GLU A 257 7.26 11.95 -6.92
CA GLU A 257 8.40 12.61 -7.59
C GLU A 257 9.64 11.70 -7.69
N VAL A 258 9.71 10.63 -6.89
CA VAL A 258 10.78 9.63 -6.92
C VAL A 258 10.40 8.48 -7.85
N GLN A 259 9.25 7.84 -7.59
CA GLN A 259 8.70 6.74 -8.41
C GLN A 259 7.17 6.82 -8.44
N SER A 260 6.61 7.40 -9.50
CA SER A 260 5.16 7.61 -9.64
C SER A 260 4.34 6.32 -9.85
N CYS A 261 4.99 5.22 -10.25
CA CYS A 261 4.32 3.96 -10.62
C CYS A 261 4.33 2.87 -9.52
N VAL A 262 4.47 3.23 -8.24
CA VAL A 262 4.39 2.28 -7.12
C VAL A 262 3.00 1.66 -6.99
N TRP A 263 1.96 2.47 -7.21
CA TRP A 263 0.55 2.11 -7.02
C TRP A 263 -0.15 1.95 -8.37
N ILE A 264 -0.80 0.82 -8.60
CA ILE A 264 -1.77 0.65 -9.70
C ILE A 264 -3.13 1.21 -9.27
N TYR A 265 -3.46 1.07 -7.99
CA TYR A 265 -4.62 1.68 -7.37
C TYR A 265 -4.21 2.21 -6.00
N LEU A 266 -4.48 3.49 -5.74
CA LEU A 266 -4.35 4.07 -4.41
C LEU A 266 -5.76 4.32 -3.87
N ARG A 267 -6.02 3.90 -2.63
CA ARG A 267 -7.30 4.16 -1.98
C ARG A 267 -7.44 5.68 -1.78
N PRO A 268 -8.63 6.27 -1.95
CA PRO A 268 -8.87 7.65 -1.56
C PRO A 268 -8.52 7.89 -0.09
N ILE A 269 -7.82 8.98 0.23
CA ILE A 269 -7.41 9.27 1.63
C ILE A 269 -8.64 9.39 2.53
N GLY A 270 -9.71 10.01 2.04
CA GLY A 270 -10.94 10.16 2.80
C GLY A 270 -11.56 8.82 3.21
N GLU A 271 -11.48 7.80 2.36
CA GLU A 271 -11.97 6.45 2.68
C GLU A 271 -11.07 5.75 3.71
N VAL A 272 -9.76 5.99 3.70
CA VAL A 272 -8.84 5.45 4.71
C VAL A 272 -9.03 6.17 6.05
N MET A 273 -9.25 7.49 6.04
CA MET A 273 -9.58 8.27 7.24
C MET A 273 -10.88 7.78 7.88
N GLN A 274 -11.92 7.52 7.07
CA GLN A 274 -13.17 6.96 7.55
C GLN A 274 -12.95 5.57 8.17
N ALA A 275 -12.17 4.71 7.52
CA ALA A 275 -11.83 3.39 8.05
C ALA A 275 -11.06 3.50 9.38
N ALA A 276 -10.08 4.40 9.48
CA ALA A 276 -9.33 4.69 10.69
C ALA A 276 -10.23 5.18 11.83
N HIS A 277 -11.18 6.06 11.54
CA HIS A 277 -12.17 6.52 12.52
C HIS A 277 -13.09 5.38 13.00
N ALA A 278 -13.56 4.54 12.08
CA ALA A 278 -14.43 3.41 12.39
C ALA A 278 -13.79 2.39 13.34
N LEU A 279 -12.45 2.32 13.41
CA LEU A 279 -11.73 1.45 14.34
C LEU A 279 -12.08 1.71 15.80
N TYR A 280 -12.30 2.98 16.19
CA TYR A 280 -12.68 3.35 17.55
C TYR A 280 -14.12 2.94 17.89
N THR A 281 -14.98 2.87 16.88
CA THR A 281 -16.36 2.39 17.07
C THR A 281 -16.40 0.87 17.14
N ARG A 282 -15.61 0.18 16.31
CA ARG A 282 -15.54 -1.29 16.27
C ARG A 282 -14.82 -1.87 17.49
N TRP A 283 -13.78 -1.18 17.99
CA TRP A 283 -12.99 -1.56 19.16
C TRP A 283 -12.77 -0.37 20.11
N PRO A 284 -13.81 0.03 20.87
CA PRO A 284 -13.74 1.17 21.78
C PRO A 284 -12.84 0.91 23.00
N ASP A 285 -12.76 -0.35 23.44
CA ASP A 285 -11.89 -0.79 24.54
C ASP A 285 -10.51 -1.16 23.99
N ALA A 286 -9.48 -0.45 24.47
CA ALA A 286 -8.10 -0.68 24.07
C ALA A 286 -7.62 -2.11 24.36
N SER A 287 -8.12 -2.76 25.41
CA SER A 287 -7.73 -4.12 25.79
C SER A 287 -8.20 -5.21 24.83
N ASN A 288 -9.16 -4.89 23.95
CA ASN A 288 -9.75 -5.81 22.97
C ASN A 288 -9.37 -5.45 21.52
N ARG A 289 -8.41 -4.55 21.30
CA ARG A 289 -7.97 -4.17 19.96
C ARG A 289 -7.22 -5.35 19.30
N PRO A 290 -7.51 -5.64 18.02
CA PRO A 290 -6.87 -6.73 17.30
C PRO A 290 -5.40 -6.43 16.94
N PRO A 291 -4.60 -7.45 16.54
CA PRO A 291 -3.16 -7.30 16.33
C PRO A 291 -2.74 -6.32 15.22
N LEU A 292 -3.63 -5.96 14.29
CA LEU A 292 -3.36 -5.02 13.21
C LEU A 292 -4.17 -3.73 13.35
N TRP A 293 -4.69 -3.41 14.54
CA TRP A 293 -5.52 -2.22 14.76
C TRP A 293 -4.79 -0.95 14.32
N GLY A 294 -5.30 -0.29 13.28
CA GLY A 294 -4.71 0.92 12.72
C GLY A 294 -3.45 0.70 11.90
N VAL A 295 -3.06 -0.54 11.60
CA VAL A 295 -1.83 -0.85 10.87
C VAL A 295 -2.06 -0.72 9.36
N PRO A 296 -1.35 0.20 8.67
CA PRO A 296 -1.50 0.43 7.24
C PRO A 296 -0.81 -0.65 6.41
N PHE A 297 -1.50 -1.17 5.39
CA PHE A 297 -0.95 -2.22 4.52
C PHE A 297 -1.33 -2.05 3.06
N SER A 298 -0.50 -2.61 2.18
CA SER A 298 -0.76 -2.69 0.75
C SER A 298 -0.96 -4.14 0.30
N VAL A 299 -1.55 -4.32 -0.87
CA VAL A 299 -1.65 -5.64 -1.51
C VAL A 299 -1.09 -5.60 -2.92
N LYS A 300 -0.44 -6.67 -3.34
CA LYS A 300 -0.07 -6.86 -4.74
C LYS A 300 -1.33 -6.88 -5.61
N ASP A 301 -1.28 -6.28 -6.80
CA ASP A 301 -2.42 -6.15 -7.72
C ASP A 301 -3.01 -7.47 -8.27
N SER A 302 -2.44 -8.61 -7.88
CA SER A 302 -2.98 -9.95 -8.13
C SER A 302 -3.94 -10.43 -7.03
N ILE A 303 -4.14 -9.67 -5.95
CA ILE A 303 -5.00 -10.03 -4.82
C ILE A 303 -6.33 -9.29 -4.95
N ASN A 304 -7.43 -10.03 -4.96
CA ASN A 304 -8.77 -9.47 -5.10
C ASN A 304 -9.17 -8.62 -3.88
N VAL A 305 -9.68 -7.44 -4.17
CA VAL A 305 -10.40 -6.57 -3.22
C VAL A 305 -11.75 -6.24 -3.84
N ALA A 306 -12.84 -6.55 -3.15
CA ALA A 306 -14.19 -6.37 -3.68
C ALA A 306 -14.41 -4.94 -4.21
N GLY A 307 -14.90 -4.82 -5.44
CA GLY A 307 -15.18 -3.54 -6.08
C GLY A 307 -13.95 -2.79 -6.63
N ILE A 308 -12.73 -3.32 -6.47
CA ILE A 308 -11.49 -2.69 -6.97
C ILE A 308 -10.89 -3.60 -8.06
N PRO A 309 -10.60 -3.09 -9.28
CA PRO A 309 -10.11 -3.92 -10.39
C PRO A 309 -8.82 -4.66 -10.06
N THR A 310 -8.79 -5.99 -10.22
CA THR A 310 -7.58 -6.82 -10.20
C THR A 310 -7.02 -6.88 -11.62
N THR A 311 -5.89 -6.22 -11.89
CA THR A 311 -5.31 -6.22 -13.25
C THR A 311 -4.22 -7.27 -13.41
N THR A 312 -3.59 -7.70 -12.31
CA THR A 312 -2.42 -8.60 -12.34
C THR A 312 -1.30 -8.06 -13.25
N GLY A 313 -1.16 -6.73 -13.33
CA GLY A 313 -0.23 -6.07 -14.26
C GLY A 313 -0.61 -6.21 -15.74
N CYS A 314 -1.85 -6.60 -16.06
CA CYS A 314 -2.35 -6.82 -17.42
C CYS A 314 -3.72 -6.15 -17.62
N PRO A 315 -3.78 -4.90 -18.14
CA PRO A 315 -5.04 -4.20 -18.36
C PRO A 315 -6.05 -4.99 -19.21
N ALA A 316 -5.58 -5.77 -20.19
CA ALA A 316 -6.43 -6.58 -21.07
C ALA A 316 -7.11 -7.79 -20.39
N LEU A 317 -6.63 -8.18 -19.21
CA LEU A 317 -7.21 -9.26 -18.38
C LEU A 317 -7.83 -8.73 -17.08
N ALA A 318 -7.90 -7.41 -16.92
CA ALA A 318 -8.43 -6.81 -15.72
C ALA A 318 -9.90 -7.15 -15.52
N PHE A 319 -10.28 -7.45 -14.27
CA PHE A 319 -11.66 -7.68 -13.88
C PHE A 319 -11.89 -7.11 -12.47
N THR A 320 -13.14 -6.79 -12.15
CA THR A 320 -13.51 -6.30 -10.81
C THR A 320 -14.17 -7.42 -10.02
N PRO A 321 -13.52 -7.95 -8.96
CA PRO A 321 -14.08 -9.03 -8.16
C PRO A 321 -15.26 -8.54 -7.30
N THR A 322 -16.24 -9.41 -7.07
CA THR A 322 -17.37 -9.15 -6.18
C THR A 322 -17.09 -9.52 -4.72
N SER A 323 -15.99 -10.24 -4.46
CA SER A 323 -15.56 -10.66 -3.13
C SER A 323 -14.06 -10.49 -2.97
N SER A 324 -13.62 -10.01 -1.82
CA SER A 324 -12.20 -9.91 -1.49
C SER A 324 -11.58 -11.29 -1.23
N ALA A 325 -10.27 -11.41 -1.45
CA ALA A 325 -9.50 -12.58 -1.05
C ALA A 325 -9.58 -12.77 0.49
N PRO A 326 -9.66 -14.01 1.01
CA PRO A 326 -9.70 -14.24 2.46
C PRO A 326 -8.50 -13.64 3.20
N VAL A 327 -7.30 -13.71 2.61
CA VAL A 327 -6.10 -13.09 3.20
C VAL A 327 -6.25 -11.58 3.41
N PHE A 328 -6.84 -10.86 2.44
CA PHE A 328 -7.13 -9.45 2.58
C PHE A 328 -8.16 -9.21 3.68
N GLN A 329 -9.23 -10.02 3.69
CA GLN A 329 -10.32 -9.87 4.65
C GLN A 329 -9.85 -10.13 6.09
N HIS A 330 -8.96 -11.10 6.31
CA HIS A 330 -8.34 -11.35 7.61
C HIS A 330 -7.59 -10.12 8.14
N CYS A 331 -6.83 -9.42 7.28
CA CYS A 331 -6.16 -8.18 7.68
C CYS A 331 -7.15 -7.07 8.07
N ILE A 332 -8.23 -6.89 7.30
CA ILE A 332 -9.28 -5.90 7.61
C ILE A 332 -10.00 -6.25 8.92
N ASP A 333 -10.30 -7.52 9.14
CA ASP A 333 -10.96 -7.99 10.37
C ASP A 333 -10.05 -7.90 11.59
N ALA A 334 -8.73 -7.96 11.39
CA ALA A 334 -7.72 -7.67 12.40
C ALA A 334 -7.44 -6.16 12.56
N GLY A 335 -8.22 -5.28 11.95
CA GLY A 335 -8.14 -3.82 12.13
C GLY A 335 -7.16 -3.10 11.23
N GLY A 336 -6.59 -3.78 10.23
CA GLY A 336 -5.65 -3.19 9.28
C GLY A 336 -6.31 -2.16 8.34
N LEU A 337 -5.53 -1.16 7.93
CA LEU A 337 -5.95 -0.08 7.05
C LEU A 337 -5.39 -0.28 5.63
N PHE A 338 -6.26 -0.58 4.69
CA PHE A 338 -5.86 -0.81 3.30
C PHE A 338 -5.52 0.49 2.57
N ILE A 339 -4.28 0.61 2.10
CA ILE A 339 -3.76 1.81 1.41
C ILE A 339 -3.91 1.71 -0.11
N GLY A 340 -3.65 0.54 -0.71
CA GLY A 340 -3.72 0.43 -2.16
C GLY A 340 -3.18 -0.87 -2.75
N LYS A 341 -3.37 -1.02 -4.06
CA LYS A 341 -2.84 -2.12 -4.86
C LYS A 341 -1.55 -1.72 -5.55
N THR A 342 -0.48 -2.45 -5.30
CA THR A 342 0.87 -2.11 -5.76
C THR A 342 1.18 -2.70 -7.13
N ASN A 343 2.04 -2.00 -7.88
CA ASN A 343 2.59 -2.45 -9.14
C ASN A 343 3.34 -3.79 -8.99
N MET A 344 3.38 -4.56 -10.07
CA MET A 344 3.93 -5.90 -10.12
C MET A 344 4.37 -6.26 -11.53
N GLU A 345 5.21 -7.28 -11.69
CA GLU A 345 5.42 -7.86 -13.02
C GLU A 345 4.17 -8.58 -13.50
N GLN A 346 3.84 -8.33 -14.77
CA GLN A 346 2.64 -8.83 -15.41
C GLN A 346 2.49 -10.35 -15.24
N LEU A 347 1.30 -10.78 -14.81
CA LEU A 347 0.94 -12.17 -14.53
C LEU A 347 1.87 -12.87 -13.53
N ALA A 348 2.50 -12.11 -12.63
CA ALA A 348 3.51 -12.57 -11.69
C ALA A 348 4.62 -13.43 -12.36
N THR A 349 4.97 -13.08 -13.61
CA THR A 349 5.90 -13.85 -14.44
C THR A 349 7.23 -13.13 -14.58
N GLY A 350 8.03 -13.16 -13.51
CA GLY A 350 9.39 -12.64 -13.48
C GLY A 350 9.91 -12.45 -12.05
N MET A 351 11.19 -12.09 -11.97
CA MET A 351 11.92 -11.76 -10.75
C MET A 351 12.71 -10.46 -10.85
N THR A 352 12.50 -9.64 -11.89
CA THR A 352 13.26 -8.39 -12.07
C THR A 352 12.50 -7.16 -11.59
N GLY A 353 11.18 -7.13 -11.76
CA GLY A 353 10.36 -5.94 -11.50
C GLY A 353 10.21 -5.02 -12.73
N CYS A 354 10.76 -5.40 -13.88
CA CYS A 354 10.81 -4.56 -15.09
C CYS A 354 9.71 -4.86 -16.11
N ARG A 355 8.90 -5.91 -15.88
CA ARG A 355 7.90 -6.40 -16.85
C ARG A 355 6.48 -5.90 -16.54
N SER A 356 6.32 -4.58 -16.37
CA SER A 356 5.02 -3.97 -16.08
C SER A 356 4.65 -2.89 -17.10
N PRO A 357 3.41 -2.90 -17.65
CA PRO A 357 2.93 -1.81 -18.50
C PRO A 357 2.64 -0.52 -17.72
N PHE A 358 2.62 -0.57 -16.39
CA PHE A 358 2.41 0.60 -15.53
C PHE A 358 3.69 1.37 -15.22
N GLY A 359 4.84 0.90 -15.69
CA GLY A 359 6.15 1.49 -15.45
C GLY A 359 7.10 0.54 -14.71
N THR A 360 8.40 0.77 -14.90
CA THR A 360 9.47 0.02 -14.24
C THR A 360 9.92 0.75 -12.98
N LEU A 361 9.91 0.04 -11.85
CA LEU A 361 10.42 0.51 -10.57
C LEU A 361 11.91 0.13 -10.42
N HIS A 362 12.61 0.86 -9.56
CA HIS A 362 14.00 0.63 -9.18
C HIS A 362 14.13 0.34 -7.67
N SER A 363 15.26 -0.25 -7.28
CA SER A 363 15.60 -0.47 -5.87
C SER A 363 15.60 0.85 -5.10
N THR A 364 15.14 0.81 -3.84
CA THR A 364 15.18 1.95 -2.91
C THR A 364 16.61 2.35 -2.53
N PHE A 365 17.58 1.45 -2.71
CA PHE A 365 19.00 1.72 -2.49
C PHE A 365 19.71 2.28 -3.73
N SER A 366 19.14 2.12 -4.93
CA SER A 366 19.76 2.60 -6.16
C SER A 366 18.79 2.73 -7.33
N LYS A 367 18.74 3.92 -7.92
CA LYS A 367 17.94 4.23 -9.13
C LYS A 367 18.33 3.42 -10.37
N SER A 368 19.56 2.89 -10.41
CA SER A 368 20.06 2.11 -11.55
C SER A 368 19.77 0.62 -11.43
N HIS A 369 19.48 0.13 -10.22
CA HIS A 369 19.30 -1.29 -9.96
C HIS A 369 17.84 -1.68 -9.92
N ILE A 370 17.57 -2.93 -10.31
CA ILE A 370 16.22 -3.44 -10.29
C ILE A 370 15.67 -3.51 -8.87
N VAL A 371 14.36 -3.31 -8.72
CA VAL A 371 13.66 -3.52 -7.45
C VAL A 371 13.50 -5.02 -7.12
N GLY A 372 13.54 -5.90 -8.11
CA GLY A 372 13.17 -7.30 -7.96
C GLY A 372 11.69 -7.55 -8.18
N GLY A 373 11.35 -8.77 -8.58
CA GLY A 373 10.00 -9.13 -8.99
C GLY A 373 9.54 -10.46 -8.41
N SER A 374 8.27 -10.80 -8.55
CA SER A 374 7.24 -10.02 -9.25
C SER A 374 6.51 -9.01 -8.36
N SER A 375 6.75 -8.99 -7.04
CA SER A 375 6.08 -8.10 -6.07
C SER A 375 6.83 -6.76 -5.91
N SER A 376 7.08 -6.07 -7.03
CA SER A 376 7.94 -4.89 -7.10
C SER A 376 7.42 -3.69 -6.29
N GLY A 377 6.19 -3.24 -6.57
CA GLY A 377 5.59 -2.12 -5.85
C GLY A 377 5.33 -2.45 -4.38
N SER A 378 5.07 -3.73 -4.06
CA SER A 378 4.92 -4.21 -2.69
C SER A 378 6.20 -3.94 -1.88
N ALA A 379 7.38 -4.25 -2.42
CA ALA A 379 8.66 -3.98 -1.76
C ALA A 379 8.95 -2.49 -1.62
N VAL A 380 8.72 -1.67 -2.66
CA VAL A 380 8.91 -0.21 -2.55
C VAL A 380 7.99 0.37 -1.48
N SER A 381 6.72 -0.05 -1.44
CA SER A 381 5.74 0.48 -0.48
C SER A 381 6.15 0.25 0.98
N VAL A 382 6.77 -0.89 1.30
CA VAL A 382 7.26 -1.19 2.65
C VAL A 382 8.61 -0.52 2.90
N SER A 383 9.56 -0.63 1.97
CA SER A 383 10.93 -0.11 2.16
C SER A 383 10.99 1.41 2.31
N GLU A 384 10.03 2.14 1.75
CA GLU A 384 9.96 3.61 1.82
C GLU A 384 9.00 4.10 2.92
N ASN A 385 8.62 3.23 3.86
CA ASN A 385 7.70 3.54 4.95
C ASN A 385 6.38 4.19 4.47
N LEU A 386 5.84 3.69 3.35
CA LEU A 386 4.52 4.05 2.85
C LEU A 386 3.44 3.14 3.43
N VAL A 387 3.80 1.94 3.87
CA VAL A 387 2.97 0.98 4.63
C VAL A 387 3.83 0.17 5.59
N SER A 388 3.22 -0.44 6.62
CA SER A 388 3.92 -1.30 7.59
C SER A 388 4.29 -2.66 7.01
N PHE A 389 3.42 -3.22 6.17
CA PHE A 389 3.64 -4.50 5.50
C PHE A 389 2.86 -4.55 4.18
N SER A 390 3.16 -5.56 3.36
CA SER A 390 2.39 -5.84 2.17
C SER A 390 2.09 -7.32 1.97
N LEU A 391 0.91 -7.58 1.42
CA LEU A 391 0.50 -8.91 0.97
C LEU A 391 0.92 -9.11 -0.49
N GLY A 392 1.53 -10.25 -0.80
CA GLY A 392 1.87 -10.60 -2.17
C GLY A 392 1.86 -12.10 -2.43
N SER A 393 2.58 -12.51 -3.46
CA SER A 393 2.66 -13.91 -3.88
C SER A 393 4.09 -14.30 -4.24
N ASP A 394 4.46 -15.52 -3.89
CA ASP A 394 5.76 -16.12 -4.20
C ASP A 394 5.55 -17.47 -4.90
N THR A 395 5.95 -17.53 -6.18
CA THR A 395 6.00 -18.75 -6.99
C THR A 395 7.44 -19.19 -7.23
N ALA A 396 8.28 -18.23 -7.64
CA ALA A 396 9.67 -18.46 -8.04
C ALA A 396 10.68 -17.83 -7.06
N GLY A 397 10.23 -17.09 -6.05
CA GLY A 397 11.04 -16.09 -5.32
C GLY A 397 10.43 -14.69 -5.32
N SER A 398 9.15 -14.56 -5.71
CA SER A 398 8.53 -13.26 -5.97
C SER A 398 8.30 -12.37 -4.75
N ILE A 399 8.55 -12.86 -3.53
CA ILE A 399 8.64 -12.05 -2.31
C ILE A 399 10.09 -11.99 -1.81
N ARG A 400 10.82 -13.10 -1.86
CA ARG A 400 12.19 -13.18 -1.34
C ARG A 400 13.22 -12.35 -2.12
N VAL A 401 13.11 -12.30 -3.46
CA VAL A 401 14.01 -11.51 -4.31
C VAL A 401 13.81 -10.00 -4.13
N PRO A 402 12.57 -9.45 -4.22
CA PRO A 402 12.38 -8.03 -3.96
C PRO A 402 12.61 -7.67 -2.47
N ALA A 403 12.46 -8.60 -1.52
CA ALA A 403 12.87 -8.36 -0.14
C ALA A 403 14.37 -8.06 -0.03
N LEU A 404 15.21 -8.94 -0.60
CA LEU A 404 16.66 -8.78 -0.68
C LEU A 404 17.07 -7.41 -1.24
N PHE A 405 16.57 -7.07 -2.43
CA PHE A 405 17.03 -5.88 -3.16
C PHE A 405 16.56 -4.55 -2.57
N ASN A 406 15.72 -4.59 -1.52
CA ASN A 406 15.22 -3.41 -0.84
C ASN A 406 15.38 -3.50 0.69
N GLY A 407 16.26 -4.38 1.18
CA GLY A 407 16.60 -4.46 2.61
C GLY A 407 15.42 -4.81 3.51
N LEU A 408 14.50 -5.66 3.03
CA LEU A 408 13.29 -6.07 3.75
C LEU A 408 13.35 -7.54 4.17
N VAL A 409 12.42 -7.91 5.06
CA VAL A 409 12.08 -9.30 5.32
C VAL A 409 11.01 -9.77 4.34
N GLY A 410 11.25 -10.93 3.72
CA GLY A 410 10.30 -11.58 2.83
C GLY A 410 9.92 -12.96 3.36
N PHE A 411 8.70 -13.11 3.87
CA PHE A 411 8.23 -14.38 4.42
C PHE A 411 7.33 -15.14 3.44
N LYS A 412 7.76 -16.34 3.09
CA LYS A 412 7.04 -17.32 2.30
C LYS A 412 6.59 -18.49 3.18
N PRO A 413 5.32 -18.55 3.59
CA PRO A 413 4.83 -19.64 4.43
C PRO A 413 4.80 -20.97 3.68
N THR A 414 4.48 -22.02 4.40
CA THR A 414 4.12 -23.32 3.85
C THR A 414 2.95 -23.19 2.88
N LYS A 415 3.01 -23.86 1.71
CA LYS A 415 1.91 -23.81 0.74
C LYS A 415 0.63 -24.34 1.37
N GLY A 416 -0.47 -23.62 1.19
CA GLY A 416 -1.80 -24.00 1.69
C GLY A 416 -2.07 -23.69 3.17
N THR A 417 -1.15 -23.06 3.92
CA THR A 417 -1.46 -22.59 5.29
C THR A 417 -2.16 -21.23 5.32
N VAL A 418 -2.00 -20.46 4.25
CA VAL A 418 -2.71 -19.21 3.96
C VAL A 418 -3.51 -19.44 2.68
N SER A 419 -4.81 -19.13 2.71
CA SER A 419 -5.69 -19.31 1.56
C SER A 419 -5.23 -18.50 0.35
N ALA A 420 -5.14 -19.15 -0.81
CA ALA A 420 -4.87 -18.51 -2.10
C ALA A 420 -6.14 -18.12 -2.87
N ARG A 421 -7.35 -18.40 -2.34
CA ARG A 421 -8.59 -17.97 -2.99
C ARG A 421 -8.63 -16.46 -3.21
N GLY A 422 -9.07 -16.05 -4.39
CA GLY A 422 -9.10 -14.64 -4.78
C GLY A 422 -7.72 -14.05 -5.06
N VAL A 423 -6.67 -14.86 -5.16
CA VAL A 423 -5.37 -14.45 -5.69
C VAL A 423 -5.25 -14.99 -7.11
N SER A 424 -4.96 -14.13 -8.09
CA SER A 424 -4.72 -14.53 -9.47
C SER A 424 -3.55 -15.51 -9.52
N PRO A 425 -3.75 -16.74 -10.03
CA PRO A 425 -2.68 -17.73 -10.08
C PRO A 425 -1.58 -17.32 -11.05
N ALA A 426 -0.36 -17.73 -10.72
CA ALA A 426 0.80 -17.72 -11.58
C ALA A 426 1.10 -19.18 -11.99
N CYS A 427 1.51 -20.00 -11.04
CA CYS A 427 1.53 -21.46 -11.17
C CYS A 427 0.80 -22.01 -9.96
N LEU A 428 -0.50 -22.25 -10.09
CA LEU A 428 -1.40 -22.52 -8.97
C LEU A 428 -0.89 -23.64 -8.03
N HIS A 429 -0.26 -24.71 -8.54
CA HIS A 429 0.33 -25.77 -7.70
C HIS A 429 1.57 -25.34 -6.89
N GLN A 430 2.19 -24.23 -7.26
CA GLN A 430 3.43 -23.70 -6.68
C GLN A 430 3.24 -22.36 -5.95
N ASP A 431 2.11 -21.69 -6.15
CA ASP A 431 1.89 -20.37 -5.57
C ASP A 431 1.72 -20.42 -4.06
N THR A 432 2.33 -19.43 -3.39
CA THR A 432 2.12 -19.18 -1.97
C THR A 432 1.78 -17.70 -1.77
N VAL A 433 0.69 -17.41 -1.07
CA VAL A 433 0.46 -16.06 -0.52
C VAL A 433 1.55 -15.77 0.52
N SER A 434 2.20 -14.63 0.41
CA SER A 434 3.46 -14.35 1.10
C SER A 434 3.54 -12.87 1.50
N PHE A 435 4.45 -12.53 2.41
CA PHE A 435 4.43 -11.25 3.11
C PHE A 435 5.78 -10.53 2.98
N LEU A 436 5.74 -9.22 2.77
CA LEU A 436 6.89 -8.34 2.94
C LEU A 436 6.67 -7.45 4.16
N ALA A 437 7.68 -7.33 5.00
CA ALA A 437 7.65 -6.45 6.16
C ALA A 437 9.07 -5.92 6.46
N VAL A 438 9.17 -4.95 7.37
CA VAL A 438 10.46 -4.40 7.80
C VAL A 438 11.21 -5.40 8.68
N THR A 439 10.50 -6.12 9.54
CA THR A 439 11.09 -7.09 10.47
C THR A 439 10.47 -8.49 10.37
N THR A 440 11.18 -9.51 10.86
CA THR A 440 10.62 -10.88 10.94
C THR A 440 9.45 -10.95 11.94
N GLU A 441 9.46 -10.11 12.97
CA GLU A 441 8.35 -9.99 13.93
C GLU A 441 7.08 -9.43 13.28
N ASP A 442 7.21 -8.42 12.43
CA ASP A 442 6.08 -7.89 11.67
C ASP A 442 5.51 -8.96 10.73
N ALA A 443 6.38 -9.67 10.00
CA ALA A 443 5.97 -10.74 9.10
C ALA A 443 5.24 -11.89 9.83
N GLU A 444 5.72 -12.28 11.02
CA GLU A 444 5.04 -13.26 11.87
C GLU A 444 3.67 -12.78 12.34
N THR A 445 3.56 -11.51 12.76
CA THR A 445 2.29 -10.92 13.21
C THR A 445 1.24 -10.98 12.12
N VAL A 446 1.62 -10.60 10.89
CA VAL A 446 0.72 -10.65 9.72
C VAL A 446 0.37 -12.09 9.36
N TRP A 447 1.34 -13.01 9.38
CA TRP A 447 1.09 -14.41 9.09
C TRP A 447 0.10 -15.04 10.09
N LYS A 448 0.24 -14.79 11.39
CA LYS A 448 -0.68 -15.30 12.42
C LYS A 448 -2.12 -14.82 12.21
N VAL A 449 -2.30 -13.60 11.69
CA VAL A 449 -3.62 -13.08 11.30
C VAL A 449 -4.16 -13.81 10.06
N CYS A 450 -3.29 -14.14 9.11
CA CYS A 450 -3.68 -14.64 7.81
C CYS A 450 -3.81 -16.16 7.73
N GLU A 451 -3.09 -16.91 8.57
CA GLU A 451 -3.07 -18.36 8.55
C GLU A 451 -4.42 -18.94 8.98
N GLY A 452 -4.81 -20.04 8.35
CA GLY A 452 -6.08 -20.66 8.65
C GLY A 452 -6.47 -21.69 7.61
N TYR A 453 -7.14 -22.74 8.05
CA TYR A 453 -7.67 -23.74 7.13
C TYR A 453 -8.91 -23.18 6.43
N ASP A 454 -8.79 -22.94 5.13
CA ASP A 454 -9.91 -22.57 4.28
C ASP A 454 -10.45 -23.78 3.53
N LYS A 455 -11.58 -24.31 3.98
CA LYS A 455 -12.24 -25.48 3.36
C LYS A 455 -12.63 -25.29 1.89
N ALA A 456 -12.74 -24.05 1.42
CA ALA A 456 -13.09 -23.76 0.03
C ALA A 456 -11.86 -23.65 -0.87
N ASP A 457 -10.66 -23.55 -0.29
CA ASP A 457 -9.40 -23.64 -1.02
C ASP A 457 -8.99 -25.12 -1.15
N PHE A 458 -8.93 -25.61 -2.38
CA PHE A 458 -8.62 -27.01 -2.66
C PHE A 458 -7.14 -27.37 -2.44
N PHE A 459 -6.26 -26.38 -2.23
CA PHE A 459 -4.87 -26.59 -1.80
C PHE A 459 -4.64 -26.32 -0.31
N ALA A 460 -5.67 -25.95 0.46
CA ALA A 460 -5.51 -25.67 1.89
C ALA A 460 -5.09 -26.91 2.68
N LYS A 461 -4.11 -26.72 3.57
CA LYS A 461 -3.62 -27.74 4.49
C LYS A 461 -4.26 -27.55 5.87
N PRO A 462 -4.97 -28.56 6.41
CA PRO A 462 -5.52 -28.50 7.76
C PRO A 462 -4.45 -28.27 8.83
N SER A 463 -4.79 -27.50 9.87
CA SER A 463 -3.87 -27.17 10.96
C SER A 463 -3.41 -28.37 11.79
N HIS A 464 -4.24 -29.41 11.91
CA HIS A 464 -3.89 -30.64 12.64
C HIS A 464 -2.87 -31.54 11.92
N LEU A 465 -2.58 -31.27 10.64
CA LEU A 465 -1.50 -31.94 9.89
C LEU A 465 -0.17 -31.20 10.02
N ARG A 466 -0.13 -30.07 10.73
CA ARG A 466 1.12 -29.36 11.01
C ARG A 466 1.90 -30.11 12.08
N GLN A 467 3.21 -30.17 11.91
CA GLN A 467 4.11 -30.75 12.90
C GLN A 467 3.96 -29.98 14.23
N PRO A 468 3.87 -30.65 15.38
CA PRO A 468 3.84 -29.97 16.66
C PRO A 468 5.08 -29.10 16.84
N PHE A 469 4.90 -27.95 17.48
CA PHE A 469 5.99 -27.02 17.79
C PHE A 469 7.04 -27.72 18.66
N LEU A 470 8.17 -28.09 18.06
CA LEU A 470 9.38 -28.48 18.78
C LEU A 470 10.16 -27.19 19.08
N PRO A 471 10.26 -26.75 20.35
CA PRO A 471 11.06 -25.59 20.69
C PRO A 471 12.51 -25.85 20.29
N LEU A 472 13.17 -24.85 19.71
CA LEU A 472 14.59 -24.90 19.43
C LEU A 472 15.34 -25.24 20.74
N SER A 473 16.10 -26.34 20.73
CA SER A 473 16.81 -26.79 21.93
C SER A 473 17.88 -25.77 22.29
N LEU A 474 17.74 -25.15 23.47
CA LEU A 474 18.78 -24.34 24.08
C LEU A 474 19.87 -25.26 24.62
N SER A 475 21.12 -25.08 24.17
CA SER A 475 22.29 -25.72 24.78
C SER A 475 23.21 -24.62 25.31
N ASN A 476 23.51 -24.63 26.60
CA ASN A 476 24.36 -23.63 27.26
C ASN A 476 23.95 -22.16 27.02
N GLY A 477 22.64 -21.89 26.90
CA GLY A 477 22.13 -20.53 26.65
C GLY A 477 22.26 -20.04 25.19
N LYS A 478 22.65 -20.91 24.26
CA LYS A 478 22.65 -20.64 22.80
C LYS A 478 21.70 -21.60 22.07
N THR A 479 20.99 -21.08 21.08
CA THR A 479 20.15 -21.86 20.17
C THR A 479 21.03 -22.77 19.30
N ALA A 480 20.93 -24.09 19.48
CA ALA A 480 21.67 -25.04 18.66
C ALA A 480 20.84 -25.43 17.43
N PHE A 481 21.31 -25.09 16.23
CA PHE A 481 20.68 -25.46 14.97
C PHE A 481 21.72 -26.04 13.99
N ARG A 482 21.29 -26.89 13.05
CA ARG A 482 22.15 -27.48 12.03
C ARG A 482 21.75 -26.90 10.69
N PHE A 483 22.71 -26.39 9.93
CA PHE A 483 22.38 -25.75 8.66
C PHE A 483 23.20 -26.30 7.49
N GLY A 484 22.56 -26.43 6.34
CA GLY A 484 23.21 -26.73 5.08
C GLY A 484 23.39 -25.47 4.24
N THR A 485 24.36 -25.50 3.32
CA THR A 485 24.58 -24.45 2.32
C THR A 485 24.83 -25.08 0.95
N PRO A 486 24.58 -24.36 -0.16
CA PRO A 486 24.99 -24.82 -1.48
C PRO A 486 26.51 -25.09 -1.53
N PRO A 487 26.95 -26.09 -2.32
CA PRO A 487 28.37 -26.36 -2.51
C PRO A 487 29.04 -25.21 -3.26
N ALA A 488 30.37 -25.14 -3.19
CA ALA A 488 31.15 -24.09 -3.85
C ALA A 488 30.84 -23.98 -5.35
N SER A 489 30.62 -25.11 -6.04
CA SER A 489 30.26 -25.16 -7.46
C SER A 489 28.91 -24.50 -7.76
N ALA A 490 27.91 -24.67 -6.90
CA ALA A 490 26.62 -24.00 -7.05
C ALA A 490 26.76 -22.48 -6.80
N LEU A 491 27.59 -22.08 -5.84
CA LEU A 491 27.86 -20.68 -5.53
C LEU A 491 28.62 -19.94 -6.65
N GLU A 492 29.19 -20.63 -7.64
CA GLU A 492 29.80 -19.98 -8.82
C GLU A 492 28.78 -19.16 -9.64
N ALA A 493 27.48 -19.45 -9.50
CA ALA A 493 26.42 -18.63 -10.07
C ALA A 493 26.39 -17.20 -9.49
N CYS A 494 26.89 -17.01 -8.26
CA CYS A 494 26.94 -15.72 -7.60
C CYS A 494 28.09 -14.84 -8.10
N SER A 495 27.84 -13.52 -8.12
CA SER A 495 28.92 -12.55 -8.32
C SER A 495 29.98 -12.69 -7.23
N SER A 496 31.19 -12.19 -7.50
CA SER A 496 32.30 -12.33 -6.55
C SER A 496 32.00 -11.67 -5.19
N ILE A 497 31.29 -10.53 -5.19
CA ILE A 497 30.91 -9.83 -3.97
C ILE A 497 29.81 -10.59 -3.20
N TYR A 498 28.82 -11.16 -3.88
CA TYR A 498 27.79 -11.98 -3.24
C TYR A 498 28.37 -13.24 -2.60
N ARG A 499 29.35 -13.91 -3.24
CA ARG A 499 30.05 -15.04 -2.64
C ARG A 499 30.79 -14.66 -1.36
N ARG A 500 31.44 -13.48 -1.34
CA ARG A 500 32.12 -12.96 -0.14
C ARG A 500 31.11 -12.66 0.97
N GLN A 501 30.05 -11.93 0.67
CA GLN A 501 29.03 -11.58 1.66
C GLN A 501 28.30 -12.82 2.21
N PHE A 502 28.02 -13.80 1.35
CA PHE A 502 27.46 -15.08 1.81
C PHE A 502 28.39 -15.82 2.76
N ALA A 503 29.71 -15.82 2.49
CA ALA A 503 30.69 -16.44 3.40
C ALA A 503 30.76 -15.73 4.76
N VAL A 504 30.60 -14.40 4.79
CA VAL A 504 30.50 -13.62 6.03
C VAL A 504 29.24 -14.02 6.82
N ALA A 505 28.07 -14.05 6.16
CA ALA A 505 26.82 -14.48 6.80
C ALA A 505 26.93 -15.91 7.37
N VAL A 506 27.54 -16.85 6.64
CA VAL A 506 27.79 -18.22 7.13
C VAL A 506 28.71 -18.23 8.36
N SER A 507 29.70 -17.33 8.43
CA SER A 507 30.57 -17.20 9.60
C SER A 507 29.82 -16.69 10.83
N VAL A 508 28.90 -15.73 10.65
CA VAL A 508 28.04 -15.23 11.73
C VAL A 508 27.08 -16.33 12.19
N LEU A 509 26.42 -17.05 11.28
CA LEU A 509 25.55 -18.17 11.67
C LEU A 509 26.27 -19.23 12.52
N LYS A 510 27.57 -19.46 12.29
CA LYS A 510 28.39 -20.33 13.14
C LYS A 510 28.64 -19.74 14.53
N SER A 511 28.85 -18.42 14.67
CA SER A 511 29.06 -17.78 15.98
C SER A 511 27.80 -17.79 16.85
N LEU A 512 26.62 -17.81 16.21
CA LEU A 512 25.30 -17.95 16.86
C LEU A 512 24.98 -19.36 17.36
N GLY A 513 25.86 -20.34 17.12
CA GLY A 513 25.65 -21.74 17.52
C GLY A 513 25.16 -22.64 16.39
N GLY A 514 25.10 -22.14 15.16
CA GLY A 514 24.81 -22.93 13.97
C GLY A 514 25.93 -23.89 13.63
N LYS A 515 25.62 -25.18 13.47
CA LYS A 515 26.54 -26.19 12.97
C LYS A 515 26.32 -26.40 11.47
N ALA A 516 27.29 -26.01 10.66
CA ALA A 516 27.27 -26.29 9.23
C ALA A 516 27.43 -27.80 8.96
N ILE A 517 26.54 -28.38 8.16
CA ILE A 517 26.55 -29.77 7.74
C ILE A 517 26.64 -29.82 6.22
N GLU A 518 27.53 -30.67 5.71
CA GLU A 518 27.62 -30.93 4.28
C GLU A 518 26.44 -31.80 3.84
N ILE A 519 25.81 -31.43 2.72
CA ILE A 519 24.57 -32.05 2.25
C ILE A 519 24.67 -32.43 0.77
N ASN A 520 23.85 -33.39 0.35
CA ASN A 520 23.63 -33.63 -1.06
C ASN A 520 22.75 -32.51 -1.65
N TRP A 521 23.36 -31.60 -2.40
CA TRP A 521 22.66 -30.47 -3.05
C TRP A 521 21.81 -30.87 -4.27
N SER A 522 22.06 -32.03 -4.87
CA SER A 522 21.49 -32.41 -6.16
C SER A 522 19.95 -32.33 -6.22
N PRO A 523 19.19 -32.81 -5.21
CA PRO A 523 17.73 -32.72 -5.23
C PRO A 523 17.20 -31.28 -5.27
N PHE A 524 17.88 -30.33 -4.59
CA PHE A 524 17.52 -28.92 -4.62
C PHE A 524 17.76 -28.31 -6.01
N ALA A 525 18.92 -28.58 -6.62
CA ALA A 525 19.24 -28.10 -7.95
C ALA A 525 18.26 -28.64 -9.01
N LEU A 526 17.98 -29.94 -8.99
CA LEU A 526 17.06 -30.58 -9.93
C LEU A 526 15.63 -30.06 -9.77
N ALA A 527 15.17 -29.84 -8.53
CA ALA A 527 13.87 -29.22 -8.29
C ALA A 527 13.80 -27.76 -8.76
N ASN A 528 14.92 -27.02 -8.67
CA ASN A 528 14.98 -25.63 -9.15
C ASN A 528 14.74 -25.52 -10.66
N ASP A 529 15.23 -26.50 -11.42
CA ASP A 529 15.07 -26.56 -12.88
C ASP A 529 13.64 -26.89 -13.32
N LEU A 530 12.87 -27.64 -12.52
CA LEU A 530 11.50 -28.04 -12.88
C LEU A 530 10.57 -26.85 -13.14
N LEU A 531 10.81 -25.69 -12.50
CA LEU A 531 9.90 -24.56 -12.61
C LEU A 531 9.88 -23.93 -14.01
N TYR A 532 11.03 -23.51 -14.54
CA TYR A 532 11.13 -22.81 -15.83
C TYR A 532 11.72 -23.66 -16.97
N ASN A 533 12.60 -24.62 -16.65
CA ASN A 533 13.18 -25.53 -17.65
C ASN A 533 12.31 -26.80 -17.84
N GLY A 534 11.53 -27.16 -16.82
CA GLY A 534 10.49 -28.21 -16.90
C GLY A 534 9.15 -27.72 -17.44
N THR A 535 8.11 -28.48 -17.13
CA THR A 535 6.73 -28.25 -17.60
C THR A 535 5.89 -27.35 -16.69
N PHE A 536 6.31 -27.04 -15.47
CA PHE A 536 5.47 -26.26 -14.53
C PHE A 536 5.19 -24.83 -14.99
N VAL A 537 6.07 -24.23 -15.79
CA VAL A 537 5.83 -22.93 -16.43
C VAL A 537 4.60 -22.93 -17.35
N LEU A 538 4.18 -24.09 -17.89
CA LEU A 538 2.96 -24.20 -18.71
C LEU A 538 1.69 -23.85 -17.93
N GLU A 539 1.71 -24.05 -16.60
CA GLU A 539 0.57 -23.72 -15.75
C GLU A 539 0.20 -22.24 -15.83
N ARG A 540 1.15 -21.35 -16.14
CA ARG A 540 0.90 -19.93 -16.36
C ARG A 540 -0.11 -19.67 -17.48
N LEU A 541 -0.16 -20.53 -18.48
CA LEU A 541 -1.11 -20.40 -19.58
C LEU A 541 -2.55 -20.71 -19.15
N THR A 542 -2.74 -21.45 -18.06
CA THR A 542 -4.09 -21.76 -17.51
C THR A 542 -4.79 -20.53 -16.93
N THR A 543 -4.03 -19.46 -16.68
CA THR A 543 -4.55 -18.16 -16.23
C THR A 543 -5.26 -17.39 -17.34
N LEU A 544 -5.01 -17.76 -18.60
CA LEU A 544 -5.57 -17.12 -19.77
C LEU A 544 -6.87 -17.83 -20.19
N PRO A 545 -7.93 -17.10 -20.59
CA PRO A 545 -9.10 -17.73 -21.16
C PRO A 545 -8.78 -18.56 -22.42
N GLU A 546 -9.60 -19.56 -22.72
CA GLU A 546 -9.41 -20.43 -23.88
C GLU A 546 -9.29 -19.62 -25.19
N GLY A 547 -8.24 -19.89 -25.96
CA GLY A 547 -7.94 -19.18 -27.21
C GLY A 547 -7.60 -17.69 -27.06
N TRP A 548 -7.47 -17.17 -25.84
CA TRP A 548 -7.14 -15.77 -25.60
C TRP A 548 -5.71 -15.45 -26.05
N PHE A 549 -4.74 -16.33 -25.74
CA PHE A 549 -3.34 -16.10 -26.08
C PHE A 549 -3.14 -15.91 -27.58
N ASP A 550 -3.65 -16.82 -28.41
CA ASP A 550 -3.48 -16.75 -29.87
C ASP A 550 -4.05 -15.45 -30.49
N LYS A 551 -5.13 -14.93 -29.92
CA LYS A 551 -5.83 -13.73 -30.40
C LYS A 551 -5.24 -12.43 -29.85
N ASN A 552 -4.66 -12.44 -28.65
CA ASN A 552 -4.37 -11.24 -27.87
C ASN A 552 -2.94 -11.17 -27.33
N LYS A 553 -2.04 -12.10 -27.68
CA LYS A 553 -0.65 -12.14 -27.17
C LYS A 553 0.13 -10.83 -27.35
N ASP A 554 -0.23 -10.01 -28.33
CA ASP A 554 0.39 -8.69 -28.56
C ASP A 554 0.00 -7.63 -27.52
N LEU A 555 -1.03 -7.89 -26.70
CA LEU A 555 -1.40 -7.07 -25.54
C LEU A 555 -0.58 -7.40 -24.28
N LEU A 556 0.20 -8.48 -24.30
CA LEU A 556 1.13 -8.82 -23.23
C LEU A 556 2.40 -7.97 -23.34
N HIS A 557 3.04 -7.76 -22.19
CA HIS A 557 4.40 -7.22 -22.15
C HIS A 557 5.31 -8.08 -23.05
N PRO A 558 6.17 -7.49 -23.91
CA PRO A 558 6.91 -8.23 -24.94
C PRO A 558 7.68 -9.43 -24.42
N THR A 559 8.37 -9.29 -23.27
CA THR A 559 9.10 -10.39 -22.63
C THR A 559 8.17 -11.51 -22.13
N ILE A 560 6.96 -11.19 -21.66
CA ILE A 560 6.00 -12.20 -21.20
C ILE A 560 5.45 -12.99 -22.39
N ARG A 561 5.13 -12.29 -23.48
CA ARG A 561 4.77 -12.91 -24.76
C ARG A 561 5.86 -13.88 -25.21
N GLU A 562 7.11 -13.42 -25.24
CA GLU A 562 8.25 -14.25 -25.67
C GLU A 562 8.44 -15.49 -24.79
N VAL A 563 8.30 -15.35 -23.47
CA VAL A 563 8.35 -16.50 -22.53
C VAL A 563 7.24 -17.51 -22.85
N PHE A 564 6.01 -17.05 -23.05
CA PHE A 564 4.87 -17.94 -23.34
C PHE A 564 4.99 -18.60 -24.72
N GLU A 565 5.40 -17.86 -25.76
CA GLU A 565 5.69 -18.41 -27.08
C GLU A 565 6.80 -19.47 -27.02
N GLY A 566 7.88 -19.18 -26.28
CA GLY A 566 9.00 -20.11 -26.09
C GLY A 566 8.59 -21.38 -25.35
N VAL A 567 7.72 -21.28 -24.36
CA VAL A 567 7.18 -22.43 -23.61
C VAL A 567 6.24 -23.27 -24.49
N ILE A 568 5.34 -22.65 -25.25
CA ILE A 568 4.45 -23.35 -26.19
C ILE A 568 5.24 -24.07 -27.28
N ALA A 569 6.30 -23.44 -27.80
CA ALA A 569 7.17 -24.01 -28.83
C ALA A 569 7.87 -25.31 -28.40
N ARG A 570 7.99 -25.59 -27.09
CA ARG A 570 8.54 -26.85 -26.56
C ARG A 570 7.66 -28.06 -26.88
N LYS A 571 6.35 -27.85 -27.14
CA LYS A 571 5.37 -28.90 -27.44
C LYS A 571 5.34 -30.04 -26.41
N SER A 572 5.52 -29.70 -25.13
CA SER A 572 5.45 -30.67 -24.03
C SER A 572 4.08 -31.35 -24.00
N SER A 573 4.08 -32.67 -23.85
CA SER A 573 2.86 -33.47 -23.75
C SER A 573 2.34 -33.55 -22.31
N ALA A 574 1.09 -34.00 -22.13
CA ALA A 574 0.56 -34.32 -20.81
C ALA A 574 1.43 -35.36 -20.06
N VAL A 575 2.05 -36.31 -20.78
CA VAL A 575 2.95 -37.30 -20.19
C VAL A 575 4.19 -36.62 -19.60
N ASP A 576 4.71 -35.57 -20.23
CA ASP A 576 5.85 -34.82 -19.71
C ASP A 576 5.50 -34.08 -18.42
N VAL A 577 4.28 -33.54 -18.33
CA VAL A 577 3.76 -32.94 -17.08
C VAL A 577 3.75 -33.97 -15.95
N PHE A 578 3.18 -35.15 -16.17
CA PHE A 578 3.15 -36.19 -15.13
C PHE A 578 4.55 -36.72 -14.77
N ARG A 579 5.49 -36.78 -15.73
CA ARG A 579 6.89 -37.12 -15.43
C ARG A 579 7.53 -36.09 -14.50
N ASP A 580 7.33 -34.80 -14.74
CA ASP A 580 7.87 -33.77 -13.87
C ASP A 580 7.19 -33.73 -12.49
N LEU A 581 5.89 -34.05 -12.40
CA LEU A 581 5.21 -34.27 -11.12
C LEU A 581 5.79 -35.47 -10.35
N HIS A 582 6.12 -36.57 -11.02
CA HIS A 582 6.79 -37.71 -10.39
C HIS A 582 8.19 -37.33 -9.87
N LYS A 583 8.98 -36.59 -10.66
CA LYS A 583 10.28 -36.06 -10.23
C LYS A 583 10.13 -35.11 -9.03
N GLN A 584 9.14 -34.23 -9.04
CA GLN A 584 8.86 -33.35 -7.91
C GLN A 584 8.61 -34.16 -6.62
N ALA A 585 7.81 -35.22 -6.69
CA ALA A 585 7.55 -36.09 -5.54
C ALA A 585 8.82 -36.81 -5.06
N GLU A 586 9.64 -37.32 -5.99
CA GLU A 586 10.93 -37.95 -5.68
C GLU A 586 11.89 -36.96 -4.99
N TYR A 587 12.08 -35.77 -5.57
CA TYR A 587 12.99 -34.76 -5.00
C TYR A 587 12.48 -34.24 -3.66
N LYS A 588 11.17 -34.09 -3.49
CA LYS A 588 10.58 -33.74 -2.19
C LYS A 588 10.95 -34.75 -1.13
N ARG A 589 10.82 -36.05 -1.40
CA ARG A 589 11.21 -37.11 -0.44
C ARG A 589 12.69 -37.04 -0.10
N LEU A 590 13.57 -36.93 -1.11
CA LEU A 590 15.01 -36.82 -0.86
C LEU A 590 15.37 -35.60 0.00
N VAL A 591 14.64 -34.48 -0.16
CA VAL A 591 14.84 -33.27 0.64
C VAL A 591 14.25 -33.40 2.04
N GLU A 592 13.14 -34.11 2.23
CA GLU A 592 12.60 -34.44 3.57
C GLU A 592 13.61 -35.23 4.40
N ASP A 593 14.35 -36.16 3.78
CA ASP A 593 15.41 -36.94 4.46
C ASP A 593 16.63 -36.06 4.82
N ILE A 594 16.87 -34.97 4.07
CA ILE A 594 17.94 -34.00 4.37
C ILE A 594 17.50 -33.00 5.45
N LEU A 595 16.29 -32.44 5.33
CA LEU A 595 15.69 -31.46 6.25
C LEU A 595 14.93 -32.17 7.36
N THR A 596 15.67 -32.78 8.28
CA THR A 596 15.13 -33.56 9.40
C THR A 596 15.76 -33.19 10.75
N TYR A 597 14.93 -33.20 11.81
CA TYR A 597 15.38 -33.01 13.18
C TYR A 597 15.94 -34.29 13.81
N ASP A 598 15.49 -35.46 13.33
CA ASP A 598 15.68 -36.76 13.98
C ASP A 598 17.08 -37.34 13.73
N GLU A 599 17.69 -36.97 12.61
CA GLU A 599 18.99 -37.50 12.23
C GLU A 599 20.15 -36.58 12.64
N LYS A 600 21.19 -37.19 13.20
CA LYS A 600 22.41 -36.50 13.64
C LYS A 600 23.13 -35.79 12.50
N ASP A 601 23.01 -36.33 11.28
CA ASP A 601 23.64 -35.84 10.06
C ASP A 601 22.66 -35.05 9.15
N GLY A 602 21.40 -34.90 9.58
CA GLY A 602 20.40 -34.04 8.92
C GLY A 602 20.57 -32.56 9.29
N ILE A 603 19.95 -31.68 8.50
CA ILE A 603 19.91 -30.23 8.75
C ILE A 603 18.53 -29.78 9.24
N THR A 604 18.50 -28.78 10.10
CA THR A 604 17.25 -28.13 10.54
C THR A 604 16.82 -27.04 9.56
N VAL A 605 17.79 -26.34 8.94
CA VAL A 605 17.53 -25.32 7.93
C VAL A 605 18.53 -25.35 6.78
N MET A 606 18.08 -24.99 5.59
CA MET A 606 18.94 -24.68 4.46
C MET A 606 19.16 -23.17 4.39
N ILE A 607 20.39 -22.74 4.17
CA ILE A 607 20.76 -21.33 4.01
C ILE A 607 21.28 -21.11 2.59
N VAL A 608 20.65 -20.19 1.85
CA VAL A 608 21.07 -19.83 0.49
C VAL A 608 21.17 -18.31 0.32
N PRO A 609 21.98 -17.79 -0.62
CA PRO A 609 21.81 -16.40 -1.08
C PRO A 609 20.39 -16.21 -1.62
N SER A 610 19.69 -15.13 -1.26
CA SER A 610 18.33 -14.88 -1.76
C SER A 610 18.29 -14.65 -3.29
N ALA A 611 19.38 -14.10 -3.83
CA ALA A 611 19.66 -14.02 -5.28
C ALA A 611 21.18 -14.09 -5.48
N PRO A 612 21.67 -14.42 -6.70
CA PRO A 612 23.10 -14.54 -6.96
C PRO A 612 23.84 -13.21 -7.23
N PHE A 613 23.12 -12.15 -7.60
CA PHE A 613 23.66 -10.81 -7.89
C PHE A 613 22.52 -9.78 -7.95
N HIS A 614 22.83 -8.49 -7.91
CA HIS A 614 21.88 -7.39 -8.09
C HIS A 614 22.10 -6.71 -9.46
N PRO A 615 21.31 -7.02 -10.50
CA PRO A 615 21.52 -6.41 -11.81
C PRO A 615 20.98 -4.98 -11.89
N THR A 616 21.54 -4.23 -12.82
CA THR A 616 21.00 -2.94 -13.26
C THR A 616 19.79 -3.12 -14.17
N ILE A 617 18.93 -2.11 -14.23
CA ILE A 617 17.81 -2.05 -15.18
C ILE A 617 18.32 -2.10 -16.63
N GLU A 618 19.48 -1.48 -16.90
CA GLU A 618 20.12 -1.49 -18.21
C GLU A 618 20.62 -2.89 -18.60
N GLU A 619 21.18 -3.66 -17.67
CA GLU A 619 21.56 -5.05 -17.94
C GLU A 619 20.31 -5.88 -18.25
N VAL A 620 19.24 -5.73 -17.45
CA VAL A 620 17.98 -6.44 -17.67
C VAL A 620 17.32 -6.08 -19.01
N SER A 621 17.42 -4.84 -19.48
CA SER A 621 16.85 -4.47 -20.78
C SER A 621 17.59 -5.13 -21.96
N LYS A 622 18.88 -5.46 -21.79
CA LYS A 622 19.71 -6.15 -22.81
C LYS A 622 19.48 -7.66 -22.83
N ASP A 623 19.21 -8.28 -21.68
CA ASP A 623 18.94 -9.72 -21.57
C ASP A 623 17.82 -10.01 -20.54
N PRO A 624 16.56 -9.69 -20.87
CA PRO A 624 15.47 -9.74 -19.91
C PRO A 624 15.08 -11.16 -19.50
N ILE A 625 15.36 -12.17 -20.32
CA ILE A 625 15.04 -13.58 -20.04
C ILE A 625 16.22 -14.28 -19.35
N GLY A 626 17.45 -14.13 -19.86
CA GLY A 626 18.62 -14.79 -19.32
C GLY A 626 19.00 -14.30 -17.92
N ILE A 627 18.95 -12.99 -17.66
CA ILE A 627 19.16 -12.45 -16.31
C ILE A 627 18.09 -12.95 -15.34
N ASN A 628 16.82 -12.94 -15.76
CA ASN A 628 15.74 -13.44 -14.92
C ASN A 628 15.92 -14.92 -14.55
N LEU A 629 16.35 -15.76 -15.50
CA LEU A 629 16.64 -17.16 -15.23
C LEU A 629 17.77 -17.31 -14.21
N ARG A 630 18.85 -16.54 -14.36
CA ARG A 630 19.99 -16.58 -13.44
C ARG A 630 19.62 -16.12 -12.03
N LEU A 631 18.76 -15.09 -11.88
CA LEU A 631 18.27 -14.65 -10.57
C LEU A 631 17.61 -15.78 -9.77
N GLY A 632 17.04 -16.78 -10.47
CA GLY A 632 16.35 -17.92 -9.86
C GLY A 632 17.22 -19.05 -9.35
N ALA A 633 18.56 -18.93 -9.40
CA ALA A 633 19.49 -20.02 -9.10
C ALA A 633 19.28 -20.68 -7.72
N PHE A 634 18.77 -19.93 -6.74
CA PHE A 634 18.55 -20.42 -5.37
C PHE A 634 17.11 -20.22 -4.87
N ALA A 635 16.17 -19.89 -5.76
CA ALA A 635 14.85 -19.41 -5.35
C ALA A 635 13.71 -20.35 -5.74
N HIS A 636 13.73 -20.94 -6.95
CA HIS A 636 12.58 -21.67 -7.50
C HIS A 636 12.22 -22.93 -6.71
N PHE A 637 13.23 -23.67 -6.25
CA PHE A 637 13.03 -24.97 -5.63
C PHE A 637 12.18 -24.90 -4.35
N ALA A 638 12.11 -23.75 -3.68
CA ALA A 638 11.39 -23.61 -2.41
C ALA A 638 9.91 -23.99 -2.54
N ASN A 639 9.22 -23.50 -3.58
CA ASN A 639 7.83 -23.87 -3.81
C ASN A 639 7.68 -25.24 -4.45
N VAL A 640 8.59 -25.62 -5.34
CA VAL A 640 8.61 -26.96 -5.95
C VAL A 640 8.73 -28.04 -4.88
N LEU A 641 9.52 -27.80 -3.83
CA LEU A 641 9.73 -28.75 -2.73
C LEU A 641 8.81 -28.50 -1.53
N ASP A 642 7.88 -27.54 -1.61
CA ASP A 642 6.92 -27.22 -0.54
C ASP A 642 7.60 -26.81 0.78
N LEU A 643 8.71 -26.08 0.67
CA LEU A 643 9.45 -25.50 1.78
C LEU A 643 8.80 -24.21 2.27
N VAL A 644 9.08 -23.85 3.51
CA VAL A 644 8.86 -22.52 4.09
C VAL A 644 10.18 -21.73 3.98
N GLY A 645 10.11 -20.41 3.75
CA GLY A 645 11.30 -19.58 3.60
C GLY A 645 11.15 -18.18 4.17
N VAL A 646 12.18 -17.68 4.82
CA VAL A 646 12.30 -16.28 5.26
C VAL A 646 13.56 -15.69 4.62
N ALA A 647 13.37 -14.73 3.72
CA ALA A 647 14.46 -13.86 3.27
C ALA A 647 14.72 -12.81 4.35
N VAL A 648 15.95 -12.73 4.83
CA VAL A 648 16.40 -11.75 5.83
C VAL A 648 17.46 -10.85 5.22
N PRO A 649 17.44 -9.54 5.51
CA PRO A 649 18.53 -8.65 5.14
C PRO A 649 19.77 -8.97 5.98
N CYS A 650 20.95 -8.90 5.37
CA CYS A 650 22.23 -9.22 5.98
C CYS A 650 23.23 -8.09 5.71
N GLY A 651 22.82 -6.86 6.04
CA GLY A 651 23.64 -5.69 5.86
C GLY A 651 23.72 -5.17 4.42
N THR A 652 24.74 -4.36 4.17
CA THR A 652 24.98 -3.74 2.86
C THR A 652 26.36 -4.08 2.31
N TYR A 653 26.60 -3.77 1.04
CA TYR A 653 27.91 -3.84 0.42
C TYR A 653 28.09 -2.67 -0.55
N GLU A 654 29.34 -2.27 -0.79
CA GLU A 654 29.65 -1.25 -1.78
C GLU A 654 30.14 -1.88 -3.09
N GLU A 655 29.54 -1.47 -4.20
CA GLU A 655 29.99 -1.82 -5.55
C GLU A 655 29.91 -0.58 -6.44
N LYS A 656 31.05 -0.23 -7.07
CA LYS A 656 31.17 0.93 -7.97
C LYS A 656 30.64 2.25 -7.36
N GLY A 657 30.83 2.44 -6.06
CA GLY A 657 30.40 3.67 -5.34
C GLY A 657 28.91 3.72 -5.00
N VAL A 658 28.18 2.60 -5.13
CA VAL A 658 26.78 2.47 -4.71
C VAL A 658 26.73 1.48 -3.55
N ARG A 659 26.06 1.85 -2.46
CA ARG A 659 25.76 0.98 -1.32
C ARG A 659 24.47 0.21 -1.61
N LEU A 660 24.54 -1.12 -1.68
CA LEU A 660 23.44 -2.00 -2.05
C LEU A 660 23.17 -3.03 -0.94
N PRO A 661 21.93 -3.52 -0.79
CA PRO A 661 21.59 -4.48 0.24
C PRO A 661 22.03 -5.90 -0.15
N PHE A 662 22.41 -6.70 0.85
CA PHE A 662 22.64 -8.14 0.73
C PHE A 662 21.68 -8.88 1.68
N GLY A 663 21.46 -10.17 1.44
CA GLY A 663 20.50 -10.96 2.18
C GLY A 663 20.52 -12.44 1.80
N ILE A 664 20.09 -13.26 2.75
CA ILE A 664 20.01 -14.72 2.62
C ILE A 664 18.56 -15.16 2.78
N THR A 665 18.23 -16.35 2.25
CA THR A 665 16.98 -17.02 2.56
C THR A 665 17.28 -18.20 3.48
N VAL A 666 16.61 -18.22 4.63
CA VAL A 666 16.55 -19.35 5.55
C VAL A 666 15.36 -20.20 5.15
N LEU A 667 15.56 -21.49 4.88
CA LEU A 667 14.54 -22.41 4.37
C LEU A 667 14.39 -23.60 5.33
N ALA A 668 13.15 -24.03 5.56
CA ALA A 668 12.85 -25.22 6.35
C ALA A 668 11.78 -26.08 5.67
N GLY A 669 11.60 -27.31 6.19
CA GLY A 669 10.57 -28.23 5.75
C GLY A 669 9.14 -27.72 5.97
N THR A 670 8.20 -28.30 5.24
CA THR A 670 6.77 -27.93 5.29
C THR A 670 6.21 -28.00 6.73
N GLY A 671 5.43 -26.99 7.11
CA GLY A 671 4.78 -26.88 8.42
C GLY A 671 5.67 -26.37 9.55
N LEU A 672 6.91 -25.96 9.26
CA LEU A 672 7.87 -25.40 10.24
C LEU A 672 7.85 -23.86 10.27
N ASP A 673 6.75 -23.25 9.85
CA ASP A 673 6.59 -21.80 9.70
C ASP A 673 6.99 -21.02 10.96
N GLY A 674 6.43 -21.40 12.12
CA GLY A 674 6.70 -20.73 13.40
C GLY A 674 8.14 -20.90 13.88
N GLN A 675 8.71 -22.10 13.76
CA GLN A 675 10.10 -22.38 14.15
C GLN A 675 11.09 -21.63 13.26
N LEU A 676 10.79 -21.55 11.95
CA LEU A 676 11.62 -20.81 11.02
C LEU A 676 11.59 -19.31 11.34
N LEU A 677 10.41 -18.75 11.63
CA LEU A 677 10.28 -17.33 12.03
C LEU A 677 11.04 -17.03 13.33
N GLU A 678 10.95 -17.90 14.35
CA GLU A 678 11.71 -17.75 15.59
C GLU A 678 13.23 -17.76 15.35
N LEU A 679 13.72 -18.71 14.56
CA LEU A 679 15.13 -18.76 14.20
C LEU A 679 15.56 -17.54 13.36
N SER A 680 14.71 -17.10 12.43
CA SER A 680 14.98 -15.96 11.57
C SER A 680 15.05 -14.64 12.35
N LYS A 681 14.27 -14.45 13.42
CA LYS A 681 14.42 -13.29 14.32
C LYS A 681 15.79 -13.24 14.99
N LEU A 682 16.29 -14.40 15.44
CA LEU A 682 17.63 -14.50 16.03
C LEU A 682 18.71 -14.16 14.99
N ILE A 683 18.55 -14.67 13.77
CA ILE A 683 19.49 -14.43 12.67
C ILE A 683 19.47 -12.97 12.21
N GLU A 684 18.29 -12.37 12.08
CA GLU A 684 18.08 -10.99 11.65
C GLU A 684 18.82 -9.99 12.55
N GLY A 685 18.68 -10.12 13.88
CA GLY A 685 19.29 -9.19 14.83
C GLY A 685 20.82 -9.11 14.74
N ASP A 686 21.49 -10.23 14.45
CA ASP A 686 22.97 -10.30 14.38
C ASP A 686 23.52 -10.04 12.96
N LEU A 687 22.69 -10.17 11.92
CA LEU A 687 23.08 -9.93 10.52
C LEU A 687 22.74 -8.53 10.02
N GLY A 688 21.81 -7.82 10.66
CA GLY A 688 21.34 -6.50 10.24
C GLY A 688 22.44 -5.43 10.20
N ASP A 689 23.46 -5.55 11.07
CA ASP A 689 24.53 -4.56 11.23
C ASP A 689 25.81 -4.86 10.42
N LEU A 690 25.76 -5.79 9.47
CA LEU A 690 26.93 -6.11 8.64
C LEU A 690 27.19 -5.00 7.58
N GLU A 691 28.44 -4.55 7.48
CA GLU A 691 28.93 -3.64 6.41
C GLU A 691 29.94 -4.32 5.47
#